data_AF-A0A8C8DTU4-F1
#
_entry.id   AF-A0A8C8DTU4-F1
#
_cell.length_a   1.000
_cell.length_b   1.000
_cell.length_c   1.000
_cell.angle_alpha   90.00
_cell.angle_beta   90.00
_cell.angle_gamma   90.00
#
_symmetry.space_group_name_H-M   'P 1'
#
loop_
_entity.id
_entity.type
_entity.pdbx_description
1 polymer ?
#
loop_
_entity_poly.entity_id
_entity_poly.type
_entity_poly.pdbx_seq_one_letter_code
_entity_poly.pdbx_strand_id
1 'polypeptide(L)'
;MTNDNLPLEEIALKAETITDTWKVNRKKAYEHLKCLLEIMKKHTDDQDSCSWETLRITAFIPAFSPGDIKMEGKAKLYKHHTLEHFTDDNFSAFSFDFEQREELAVRIKNIISAYSSKKDILKELIQNADDAEATEIHFVWDKRQHGKKKTFGERWNHLQGPALCVFNNKVFSDEDLKGIQQLGEGGKRETLGKTGKFGVGFNSVYHLTDCPSILTGDEFLCISDPNMKYIETQPNNHKLGIGYKLADTFKEMYDDVYRSFLPEQFLLEKGTMFRLPLRKEYSAKNSRISCQEVTEHDMRELCSALSDDPEGLILFLKNICKITVHEINNHSGKLQTIFAVEKSLSQENREEKDAFVKSLQDAFESQRPVTPRTVFHKTTVSTSNKRQSTWLIAEQFGSSKSRKTVFDKPPQGAIAALVSTKGADASSLSSFKGRAFCSLPLPGVTGLPVHVNGNFEVDSGRKNLWKEDGQSQKLDWNEFLTQDVIAPLYAEMLHYIKQRIGVKTVSLASLETSFSASYLKFWPVVSTDVSTEWHEMIHEVYRSIKEKHNDILEALEMKLVPSTNQMDKIWKSFKSAGVEVKNVSPAAVRTFLQAKPLNDPTKTDEDLPLPLTDTLIRDKRRCSQLLSFCLKDPDLEKMKHNPNLLDGVPLLLTTDEVLRVFDSASPKLISSHENLFSDYKDNFADYETNKSHIKILKTLEDVLKFFS
;
A
#
# COMPACT_ATOMS: atom_id res chain seq x y z
N MET A 1 57.73 -4.26 49.82
CA MET A 1 58.29 -4.34 48.46
C MET A 1 57.23 -3.81 47.51
N THR A 2 57.56 -2.65 46.93
CA THR A 2 56.97 -1.95 45.77
C THR A 2 55.46 -2.05 45.56
N ASN A 3 54.78 -0.95 45.90
CA ASN A 3 53.38 -0.66 45.58
C ASN A 3 53.24 -0.53 44.05
N ASP A 4 52.63 -1.51 43.37
CA ASP A 4 52.38 -1.52 41.91
C ASP A 4 51.25 -0.55 41.50
N ASN A 5 51.36 0.71 41.88
CA ASN A 5 50.51 1.79 41.39
C ASN A 5 51.42 2.78 40.66
N LEU A 6 51.44 2.71 39.33
CA LEU A 6 52.10 3.71 38.50
C LEU A 6 51.33 5.04 38.60
N PRO A 7 52.01 6.20 38.70
CA PRO A 7 51.35 7.50 38.58
C PRO A 7 50.65 7.66 37.23
N LEU A 8 49.51 8.35 37.21
CA LEU A 8 48.69 8.53 35.99
C LEU A 8 49.46 9.25 34.85
N GLU A 9 50.43 10.08 35.20
CA GLU A 9 51.32 10.78 34.26
C GLU A 9 52.24 9.81 33.50
N GLU A 10 52.79 8.78 34.17
CA GLU A 10 53.58 7.74 33.49
C GLU A 10 52.71 6.82 32.63
N ILE A 11 51.46 6.59 33.04
CA ILE A 11 50.46 5.82 32.28
C ILE A 11 50.14 6.55 30.97
N ALA A 12 49.94 7.87 31.01
CA ALA A 12 49.71 8.69 29.84
C ALA A 12 50.88 8.65 28.85
N LEU A 13 52.12 8.81 29.33
CA LEU A 13 53.33 8.70 28.51
C LEU A 13 53.48 7.32 27.84
N LYS A 14 53.17 6.24 28.57
CA LYS A 14 53.21 4.88 27.99
C LYS A 14 52.12 4.66 26.95
N ALA A 15 50.94 5.25 27.11
CA ALA A 15 49.85 5.15 26.15
C ALA A 15 50.21 5.76 24.79
N GLU A 16 50.96 6.86 24.75
CA GLU A 16 51.40 7.51 23.50
C GLU A 16 52.28 6.58 22.63
N THR A 17 53.07 5.70 23.26
CA THR A 17 53.99 4.78 22.55
C THR A 17 53.29 3.58 21.88
N ILE A 18 52.01 3.34 22.19
CA ILE A 18 51.25 2.19 21.65
C ILE A 18 51.08 2.31 20.14
N THR A 19 50.83 3.52 19.64
CA THR A 19 50.60 3.79 18.22
C THR A 19 51.79 3.37 17.36
N ASP A 20 53.02 3.64 17.82
CA ASP A 20 54.23 3.24 17.12
C ASP A 20 54.54 1.75 17.31
N THR A 21 54.26 1.19 18.49
CA THR A 21 54.37 -0.26 18.73
C THR A 21 53.41 -1.04 17.83
N TRP A 22 52.21 -0.52 17.58
CA TRP A 22 51.19 -1.15 16.73
C TRP A 22 51.63 -1.25 15.26
N LYS A 23 52.30 -0.21 14.74
CA LYS A 23 52.84 -0.21 13.37
C LYS A 23 53.86 -1.33 13.15
N VAL A 24 54.61 -1.70 14.19
CA VAL A 24 55.71 -2.67 14.11
C VAL A 24 55.29 -4.07 14.57
N ASN A 25 54.52 -4.20 15.65
CA ASN A 25 54.09 -5.47 16.22
C ASN A 25 52.72 -5.33 16.91
N ARG A 26 51.65 -5.62 16.15
CA ARG A 26 50.26 -5.48 16.60
C ARG A 26 49.91 -6.34 17.82
N LYS A 27 50.46 -7.56 17.91
CA LYS A 27 50.19 -8.46 19.05
C LYS A 27 50.80 -7.92 20.34
N LYS A 28 52.04 -7.42 20.28
CA LYS A 28 52.71 -6.82 21.43
C LYS A 28 52.04 -5.50 21.87
N ALA A 29 51.61 -4.68 20.90
CA ALA A 29 50.85 -3.47 21.18
C ALA A 29 49.52 -3.76 21.88
N TYR A 30 48.82 -4.83 21.47
CA TYR A 30 47.56 -5.25 22.10
C TYR A 30 47.74 -5.70 23.56
N GLU A 31 48.77 -6.50 23.85
CA GLU A 31 49.09 -6.90 25.24
C GLU A 31 49.48 -5.69 26.11
N HIS A 32 50.25 -4.76 25.57
CA HIS A 32 50.60 -3.52 26.27
C HIS A 32 49.37 -2.65 26.56
N LEU A 33 48.45 -2.53 25.59
CA LEU A 33 47.19 -1.79 25.77
C LEU A 33 46.32 -2.42 26.86
N LYS A 34 46.18 -3.75 26.86
CA LYS A 34 45.40 -4.48 27.87
C LYS A 34 45.98 -4.29 29.27
N CYS A 35 47.31 -4.32 29.40
CA CYS A 35 47.99 -4.06 30.67
C CYS A 35 47.77 -2.62 31.16
N LEU A 36 47.86 -1.62 30.26
CA LEU A 36 47.60 -0.22 30.58
C LEU A 36 46.17 0.02 31.05
N LEU A 37 45.17 -0.55 30.37
CA LEU A 37 43.76 -0.42 30.76
C LEU A 37 43.46 -1.02 32.14
N GLU A 38 44.09 -2.13 32.51
CA GLU A 38 43.94 -2.70 33.86
C GLU A 38 44.57 -1.84 34.95
N ILE A 39 45.70 -1.19 34.68
CA ILE A 39 46.33 -0.28 35.66
C ILE A 39 45.50 1.01 35.80
N MET A 40 44.93 1.52 34.70
CA MET A 40 44.09 2.72 34.70
C MET A 40 42.81 2.60 35.54
N LYS A 41 42.23 1.39 35.65
CA LYS A 41 41.05 1.15 36.50
C LYS A 41 41.28 1.54 37.97
N LYS A 42 42.53 1.56 38.44
CA LYS A 42 42.86 1.93 39.82
C LYS A 42 42.86 3.44 40.08
N HIS A 43 42.74 4.27 39.04
CA HIS A 43 42.79 5.74 39.11
C HIS A 43 41.45 6.40 38.76
N THR A 44 40.34 5.63 38.68
CA THR A 44 39.02 6.12 38.25
C THR A 44 38.41 7.21 39.13
N ASP A 45 38.87 7.35 40.38
CA ASP A 45 38.36 8.35 41.33
C ASP A 45 39.17 9.66 41.33
N ASP A 46 40.28 9.73 40.59
CA ASP A 46 41.16 10.90 40.50
C ASP A 46 40.76 11.81 39.32
N GLN A 47 39.63 12.51 39.47
CA GLN A 47 38.96 13.24 38.38
C GLN A 47 39.61 14.58 38.00
N ASP A 48 40.48 15.13 38.85
CA ASP A 48 41.08 16.46 38.66
C ASP A 48 42.50 16.44 38.05
N SER A 49 43.04 15.25 37.74
CA SER A 49 44.38 15.14 37.13
C SER A 49 44.41 15.60 35.66
N CYS A 50 45.35 16.49 35.32
CA CYS A 50 45.54 16.97 33.94
C CYS A 50 45.95 15.86 32.95
N SER A 51 46.44 14.72 33.45
CA SER A 51 46.85 13.58 32.63
C SER A 51 45.69 12.85 31.94
N TRP A 52 44.46 13.00 32.45
CA TRP A 52 43.27 12.48 31.78
C TRP A 52 42.95 13.20 30.47
N GLU A 53 43.33 14.48 30.35
CA GLU A 53 43.17 15.24 29.11
C GLU A 53 44.13 14.68 28.04
N THR A 54 45.40 14.44 28.42
CA THR A 54 46.41 13.80 27.55
C THR A 54 45.95 12.41 27.08
N LEU A 55 45.42 11.57 27.98
CA LEU A 55 44.88 10.25 27.61
C LEU A 55 43.65 10.33 26.70
N ARG A 56 42.80 11.35 26.86
CA ARG A 56 41.61 11.58 26.02
C ARG A 56 41.96 11.97 24.59
N ILE A 57 43.03 12.76 24.41
CA ILE A 57 43.50 13.20 23.09
C ILE A 57 44.52 12.25 22.46
N THR A 58 45.08 11.31 23.24
CA THR A 58 45.96 10.26 22.73
C THR A 58 45.14 9.30 21.86
N ALA A 59 45.43 9.28 20.56
CA ALA A 59 44.72 8.46 19.59
C ALA A 59 45.02 6.97 19.79
N PHE A 60 44.21 6.28 20.59
CA PHE A 60 44.14 4.82 20.56
C PHE A 60 43.56 4.42 19.19
N ILE A 61 44.40 3.83 18.34
CA ILE A 61 44.09 3.41 16.94
C ILE A 61 42.71 2.70 16.83
N PRO A 62 41.94 2.90 15.74
CA PRO A 62 40.51 3.21 15.84
C PRO A 62 39.60 1.98 15.99
N ALA A 63 38.47 2.23 16.66
CA ALA A 63 37.32 1.33 16.74
C ALA A 63 36.80 0.96 15.34
N PHE A 64 36.81 -0.33 15.02
CA PHE A 64 35.98 -0.87 13.95
C PHE A 64 34.60 -1.22 14.51
N SER A 65 33.56 -0.74 13.84
CA SER A 65 32.18 -1.24 13.94
C SER A 65 32.07 -2.58 13.21
N PRO A 66 31.35 -3.59 13.73
CA PRO A 66 31.08 -4.82 13.00
C PRO A 66 30.01 -4.52 11.93
N GLY A 67 30.43 -4.15 10.72
CA GLY A 67 29.47 -3.79 9.67
C GLY A 67 29.95 -3.73 8.23
N ASP A 68 31.22 -3.41 7.94
CA ASP A 68 31.59 -3.06 6.56
C ASP A 68 32.92 -3.65 6.09
N ILE A 69 32.93 -4.92 5.64
CA ILE A 69 33.82 -5.39 4.55
C ILE A 69 33.08 -6.45 3.72
N LYS A 70 32.66 -6.09 2.50
CA LYS A 70 32.47 -7.06 1.42
C LYS A 70 33.83 -7.68 1.09
N MET A 71 34.04 -8.96 1.40
CA MET A 71 35.12 -9.74 0.80
C MET A 71 34.57 -10.49 -0.43
N GLU A 72 34.84 -9.97 -1.61
CA GLU A 72 34.94 -10.81 -2.81
C GLU A 72 36.25 -11.59 -2.72
N GLY A 73 36.15 -12.91 -2.61
CA GLY A 73 37.29 -13.82 -2.67
C GLY A 73 37.00 -15.12 -1.94
N LYS A 74 36.86 -16.22 -2.67
CA LYS A 74 36.75 -17.59 -2.13
C LYS A 74 37.98 -17.92 -1.27
N ALA A 75 37.94 -17.66 0.02
CA ALA A 75 38.93 -18.15 0.97
C ALA A 75 38.53 -19.56 1.45
N LYS A 76 39.23 -20.58 0.96
CA LYS A 76 39.26 -21.88 1.63
C LYS A 76 39.99 -21.70 2.96
N LEU A 77 39.31 -21.93 4.07
CA LEU A 77 39.94 -22.08 5.38
C LEU A 77 40.79 -23.35 5.38
N TYR A 78 42.11 -23.21 5.46
CA TYR A 78 42.99 -24.30 5.85
C TYR A 78 43.14 -24.27 7.36
N LYS A 79 42.69 -25.35 8.02
CA LYS A 79 43.06 -25.63 9.41
C LYS A 79 44.59 -25.78 9.43
N HIS A 80 45.27 -25.04 10.30
CA HIS A 80 46.72 -25.14 10.46
C HIS A 80 47.06 -26.57 10.94
N HIS A 81 47.98 -27.29 10.28
CA HIS A 81 48.26 -28.71 10.55
C HIS A 81 48.62 -29.00 12.03
N THR A 82 49.13 -27.99 12.74
CA THR A 82 49.45 -28.07 14.17
C THR A 82 48.21 -28.24 15.07
N LEU A 83 47.03 -27.83 14.62
CA LEU A 83 45.74 -28.04 15.31
C LEU A 83 45.07 -29.38 14.98
N GLU A 84 45.65 -30.19 14.08
CA GLU A 84 45.20 -31.58 13.84
C GLU A 84 45.83 -32.57 14.82
N HIS A 85 46.92 -32.19 15.50
CA HIS A 85 47.65 -33.04 16.45
C HIS A 85 47.52 -32.59 17.92
N PHE A 86 46.77 -31.51 18.19
CA PHE A 86 46.39 -31.07 19.54
C PHE A 86 44.87 -31.23 19.73
N THR A 87 44.34 -32.42 19.47
CA THR A 87 43.12 -32.85 20.16
C THR A 87 43.58 -33.48 21.46
N ASP A 88 43.60 -32.68 22.52
CA ASP A 88 43.71 -33.22 23.86
C ASP A 88 42.41 -34.01 24.12
N ASP A 89 42.45 -35.32 23.88
CA ASP A 89 41.29 -36.24 23.98
C ASP A 89 40.65 -36.22 25.40
N ASN A 90 41.31 -35.57 26.37
CA ASN A 90 40.80 -35.41 27.73
C ASN A 90 39.85 -34.22 27.94
N PHE A 91 39.78 -33.23 27.04
CA PHE A 91 38.76 -32.16 27.18
C PHE A 91 37.35 -32.63 26.77
N SER A 92 37.28 -33.66 25.92
CA SER A 92 36.03 -34.35 25.54
C SER A 92 35.32 -34.97 26.76
N ALA A 93 36.07 -35.51 27.72
CA ALA A 93 35.52 -36.12 28.92
C ALA A 93 34.79 -35.15 29.86
N PHE A 94 35.03 -33.84 29.73
CA PHE A 94 34.37 -32.77 30.50
C PHE A 94 33.40 -31.93 29.66
N SER A 95 33.38 -32.11 28.35
CA SER A 95 32.41 -31.45 27.46
C SER A 95 31.09 -32.21 27.47
N PHE A 96 29.98 -31.47 27.50
CA PHE A 96 28.65 -32.00 27.24
C PHE A 96 28.00 -31.14 26.16
N ASP A 97 27.15 -31.76 25.34
CA ASP A 97 26.39 -31.04 24.32
C ASP A 97 25.43 -30.07 25.02
N PHE A 98 25.71 -28.78 24.91
CA PHE A 98 24.85 -27.72 25.44
C PHE A 98 24.41 -26.82 24.29
N GLU A 99 23.21 -27.08 23.79
CA GLU A 99 22.58 -26.24 22.77
C GLU A 99 21.12 -25.96 23.11
N GLN A 100 20.67 -24.75 22.78
CA GLN A 100 19.25 -24.40 22.84
C GLN A 100 18.55 -25.00 21.63
N ARG A 101 17.47 -25.76 21.86
CA ARG A 101 16.63 -26.36 20.81
C ARG A 101 15.19 -25.88 20.96
N GLU A 102 14.54 -25.58 19.85
CA GLU A 102 13.08 -25.36 19.80
C GLU A 102 12.45 -26.47 18.95
N GLU A 103 11.45 -27.14 19.50
CA GLU A 103 10.74 -28.19 18.78
C GLU A 103 9.71 -27.62 17.81
N LEU A 104 9.58 -28.21 16.63
CA LEU A 104 8.69 -27.70 15.57
C LEU A 104 7.24 -27.52 16.04
N ALA A 105 6.69 -28.50 16.77
CA ALA A 105 5.33 -28.41 17.29
C ALA A 105 5.15 -27.23 18.28
N VAL A 106 6.18 -26.92 19.08
CA VAL A 106 6.19 -25.78 20.01
C VAL A 106 6.28 -24.47 19.23
N ARG A 107 7.13 -24.41 18.20
CA ARG A 107 7.23 -23.25 17.32
C ARG A 107 5.89 -22.95 16.62
N ILE A 108 5.24 -23.98 16.07
CA ILE A 108 3.91 -23.83 15.43
C ILE A 108 2.87 -23.38 16.45
N LYS A 109 2.85 -23.96 17.66
CA LYS A 109 1.97 -23.52 18.75
C LYS A 109 2.11 -22.03 19.03
N ASN A 110 3.36 -21.54 19.17
CA ASN A 110 3.64 -20.13 19.42
C ASN A 110 3.19 -19.24 18.25
N ILE A 111 3.37 -19.70 17.01
CA ILE A 111 2.88 -18.98 15.82
C ILE A 111 1.36 -18.85 15.87
N ILE A 112 0.62 -19.95 16.02
CA ILE A 112 -0.85 -19.90 16.00
C ILE A 112 -1.43 -19.19 17.23
N SER A 113 -0.74 -19.13 18.36
CA SER A 113 -1.16 -18.30 19.50
C SER A 113 -1.10 -16.79 19.22
N ALA A 114 -0.30 -16.34 18.25
CA ALA A 114 -0.26 -14.94 17.83
C ALA A 114 -1.43 -14.57 16.88
N TYR A 115 -2.05 -15.56 16.22
CA TYR A 115 -3.24 -15.37 15.39
C TYR A 115 -4.50 -15.49 16.24
N SER A 116 -5.33 -14.44 16.27
CA SER A 116 -6.48 -14.37 17.18
C SER A 116 -7.76 -15.00 16.66
N SER A 117 -7.87 -15.33 15.37
CA SER A 117 -9.11 -15.84 14.79
C SER A 117 -8.90 -17.01 13.83
N LYS A 118 -9.74 -18.04 13.96
CA LYS A 118 -9.85 -19.14 12.97
C LYS A 118 -10.27 -18.61 11.58
N LYS A 119 -10.89 -17.43 11.47
CA LYS A 119 -11.27 -16.81 10.19
C LYS A 119 -10.07 -16.35 9.36
N ASP A 120 -8.93 -16.08 9.98
CA ASP A 120 -7.71 -15.65 9.28
C ASP A 120 -7.14 -16.76 8.40
N ILE A 121 -7.50 -18.03 8.66
CA ILE A 121 -7.13 -19.19 7.84
C ILE A 121 -7.60 -19.03 6.40
N LEU A 122 -8.82 -18.52 6.19
CA LEU A 122 -9.34 -18.30 4.84
C LEU A 122 -8.50 -17.25 4.10
N LYS A 123 -8.17 -16.15 4.77
CA LYS A 123 -7.37 -15.07 4.18
C LYS A 123 -6.00 -15.58 3.77
N GLU A 124 -5.32 -16.33 4.63
CA GLU A 124 -3.99 -16.88 4.32
C GLU A 124 -4.05 -17.91 3.18
N LEU A 125 -5.07 -18.77 3.11
CA LEU A 125 -5.23 -19.74 2.02
C LEU A 125 -5.61 -19.07 0.69
N ILE A 126 -6.48 -18.05 0.71
CA ILE A 126 -6.83 -17.23 -0.45
C ILE A 126 -5.57 -16.52 -0.96
N GLN A 127 -4.80 -15.88 -0.07
CA GLN A 127 -3.58 -15.18 -0.46
C GLN A 127 -2.53 -16.13 -1.03
N ASN A 128 -2.38 -17.34 -0.47
CA ASN A 128 -1.47 -18.35 -1.00
C ASN A 128 -1.84 -18.76 -2.43
N ALA A 129 -3.14 -18.96 -2.70
CA ALA A 129 -3.62 -19.29 -4.04
C ALA A 129 -3.49 -18.09 -5.00
N ASP A 130 -3.76 -16.86 -4.56
CA ASP A 130 -3.58 -15.65 -5.38
C ASP A 130 -2.11 -15.43 -5.75
N ASP A 131 -1.19 -15.64 -4.82
CA ASP A 131 0.26 -15.56 -5.03
C ASP A 131 0.80 -16.69 -5.95
N ALA A 132 0.10 -17.83 -5.99
CA ALA A 132 0.37 -18.90 -6.94
C ALA A 132 -0.25 -18.61 -8.33
N GLU A 133 -0.95 -17.49 -8.48
CA GLU A 133 -1.65 -17.09 -9.70
C GLU A 133 -2.83 -18.02 -10.06
N ALA A 134 -3.45 -18.63 -9.04
CA ALA A 134 -4.73 -19.31 -9.23
C ALA A 134 -5.83 -18.28 -9.57
N THR A 135 -6.76 -18.66 -10.44
CA THR A 135 -7.92 -17.82 -10.79
C THR A 135 -9.16 -18.21 -10.00
N GLU A 136 -9.22 -19.43 -9.46
CA GLU A 136 -10.33 -19.94 -8.67
C GLU A 136 -9.84 -20.70 -7.44
N ILE A 137 -10.56 -20.54 -6.32
CA ILE A 137 -10.35 -21.30 -5.09
C ILE A 137 -11.69 -21.81 -4.54
N HIS A 138 -11.67 -23.06 -4.07
CA HIS A 138 -12.83 -23.76 -3.51
C HIS A 138 -12.54 -24.25 -2.10
N PHE A 139 -13.38 -23.87 -1.15
CA PHE A 139 -13.39 -24.40 0.20
C PHE A 139 -14.49 -25.45 0.32
N VAL A 140 -14.15 -26.65 0.75
CA VAL A 140 -15.08 -27.77 0.85
C VAL A 140 -15.08 -28.30 2.28
N TRP A 141 -16.19 -28.11 2.98
CA TRP A 141 -16.39 -28.79 4.25
C TRP A 141 -16.86 -30.23 4.00
N ASP A 142 -15.92 -31.18 4.02
CA ASP A 142 -16.21 -32.61 3.87
C ASP A 142 -16.53 -33.22 5.25
N LYS A 143 -17.81 -33.55 5.48
CA LYS A 143 -18.28 -34.14 6.74
C LYS A 143 -18.15 -35.65 6.80
N ARG A 144 -17.68 -36.30 5.73
CA ARG A 144 -17.68 -37.76 5.62
C ARG A 144 -16.59 -38.40 6.47
N GLN A 145 -16.85 -39.64 6.86
CA GLN A 145 -15.83 -40.57 7.30
C GLN A 145 -15.41 -41.43 6.10
N HIS A 146 -14.14 -41.34 5.72
CA HIS A 146 -13.55 -42.10 4.62
C HIS A 146 -13.11 -43.51 5.09
N GLY A 147 -12.85 -44.38 4.12
CA GLY A 147 -12.40 -45.76 4.32
C GLY A 147 -11.08 -45.86 5.07
N LYS A 148 -10.83 -47.04 5.65
CA LYS A 148 -9.68 -47.34 6.54
C LYS A 148 -8.93 -48.61 6.14
N LYS A 149 -9.26 -49.19 4.98
CA LYS A 149 -8.71 -50.47 4.52
C LYS A 149 -7.42 -50.28 3.73
N LYS A 150 -7.41 -49.30 2.83
CA LYS A 150 -6.31 -48.96 1.93
C LYS A 150 -5.67 -47.64 2.36
N THR A 151 -5.06 -47.64 3.55
CA THR A 151 -4.39 -46.48 4.16
C THR A 151 -2.92 -46.77 4.43
N PHE A 152 -2.14 -45.76 4.85
CA PHE A 152 -0.72 -45.95 5.18
C PHE A 152 -0.49 -46.85 6.41
N GLY A 153 -1.53 -47.09 7.21
CA GLY A 153 -1.45 -47.86 8.45
C GLY A 153 -2.56 -47.46 9.42
N GLU A 154 -2.67 -48.20 10.53
CA GLU A 154 -3.74 -47.97 11.52
C GLU A 154 -3.70 -46.55 12.12
N ARG A 155 -2.49 -45.99 12.30
CA ARG A 155 -2.31 -44.63 12.83
C ARG A 155 -2.95 -43.58 11.91
N TRP A 156 -2.89 -43.78 10.60
CA TRP A 156 -3.48 -42.86 9.60
C TRP A 156 -5.01 -42.83 9.65
N ASN A 157 -5.65 -43.88 10.16
CA ASN A 157 -7.12 -43.99 10.19
C ASN A 157 -7.80 -42.87 11.00
N HIS A 158 -7.06 -42.19 11.89
CA HIS A 158 -7.55 -41.02 12.62
C HIS A 158 -7.69 -39.76 11.75
N LEU A 159 -7.01 -39.69 10.60
CA LEU A 159 -7.04 -38.57 9.64
C LEU A 159 -8.10 -38.75 8.53
N GLN A 160 -8.79 -39.90 8.51
CA GLN A 160 -9.83 -40.22 7.53
C GLN A 160 -11.20 -39.63 7.87
N GLY A 161 -11.32 -38.82 8.92
CA GLY A 161 -12.57 -38.19 9.33
C GLY A 161 -12.91 -36.90 8.57
N PRO A 162 -13.85 -36.11 9.12
CA PRO A 162 -14.22 -34.82 8.57
C PRO A 162 -13.02 -33.88 8.38
N ALA A 163 -13.03 -33.11 7.31
CA ALA A 163 -11.93 -32.23 6.93
C ALA A 163 -12.42 -30.93 6.28
N LEU A 164 -11.57 -29.91 6.32
CA LEU A 164 -11.65 -28.82 5.35
C LEU A 164 -10.72 -29.17 4.18
N CYS A 165 -11.29 -29.36 2.98
CA CYS A 165 -10.52 -29.51 1.76
C CYS A 165 -10.51 -28.17 1.01
N VAL A 166 -9.35 -27.76 0.50
CA VAL A 166 -9.20 -26.48 -0.21
C VAL A 166 -8.51 -26.71 -1.54
N PHE A 167 -9.22 -26.49 -2.63
CA PHE A 167 -8.72 -26.65 -3.99
C PHE A 167 -8.47 -25.29 -4.63
N ASN A 168 -7.35 -25.15 -5.33
CA ASN A 168 -7.12 -24.04 -6.25
C ASN A 168 -6.60 -24.58 -7.59
N ASN A 169 -6.87 -23.87 -8.68
CA ASN A 169 -6.55 -24.32 -10.04
C ASN A 169 -5.12 -23.98 -10.49
N LYS A 170 -4.15 -23.98 -9.57
CA LYS A 170 -2.73 -23.90 -9.88
C LYS A 170 -2.00 -25.09 -9.25
N VAL A 171 -1.11 -25.71 -10.03
CA VAL A 171 -0.18 -26.73 -9.55
C VAL A 171 1.02 -26.04 -8.91
N PHE A 172 1.45 -26.52 -7.75
CA PHE A 172 2.67 -26.04 -7.08
C PHE A 172 3.91 -26.24 -7.96
N SER A 173 4.73 -25.19 -8.05
CA SER A 173 6.09 -25.27 -8.59
C SER A 173 7.05 -25.91 -7.59
N ASP A 174 8.26 -26.26 -8.04
CA ASP A 174 9.35 -26.71 -7.17
C ASP A 174 9.70 -25.64 -6.11
N GLU A 175 9.60 -24.36 -6.49
CA GLU A 175 9.78 -23.22 -5.59
C GLU A 175 8.69 -23.16 -4.53
N ASP A 176 7.42 -23.41 -4.89
CA ASP A 176 6.30 -23.45 -3.93
C ASP A 176 6.46 -24.61 -2.94
N LEU A 177 6.88 -25.79 -3.42
CA LEU A 177 7.16 -26.96 -2.59
C LEU A 177 8.32 -26.71 -1.62
N LYS A 178 9.39 -26.03 -2.05
CA LYS A 178 10.48 -25.62 -1.15
C LYS A 178 10.00 -24.55 -0.16
N GLY A 179 9.27 -23.56 -0.65
CA GLY A 179 8.81 -22.41 0.14
C GLY A 179 7.86 -22.81 1.28
N ILE A 180 6.96 -23.77 1.06
CA ILE A 180 6.02 -24.22 2.10
C ILE A 180 6.71 -25.01 3.22
N GLN A 181 7.91 -25.55 2.99
CA GLN A 181 8.71 -26.24 4.00
C GLN A 181 9.53 -25.27 4.87
N GLN A 182 9.77 -24.04 4.42
CA GLN A 182 10.60 -23.05 5.10
C GLN A 182 9.81 -22.24 6.13
N LEU A 183 9.77 -22.76 7.36
CA LEU A 183 9.10 -22.10 8.48
C LEU A 183 9.84 -20.82 8.90
N GLY A 184 9.21 -19.66 8.77
CA GLY A 184 9.73 -18.40 9.35
C GLY A 184 10.77 -17.65 8.51
N GLU A 185 11.34 -18.28 7.47
CA GLU A 185 12.34 -17.64 6.60
C GLU A 185 11.69 -16.77 5.52
N GLY A 186 10.48 -17.15 5.07
CA GLY A 186 9.70 -16.39 4.08
C GLY A 186 10.35 -16.40 2.70
N GLY A 187 10.07 -17.43 1.90
CA GLY A 187 10.63 -17.58 0.54
C GLY A 187 10.20 -16.53 -0.51
N LYS A 188 9.44 -15.49 -0.13
CA LYS A 188 8.84 -14.49 -1.03
C LYS A 188 9.34 -13.06 -0.79
N ARG A 189 10.48 -12.89 -0.10
CA ARG A 189 11.01 -11.54 0.21
C ARG A 189 11.39 -10.74 -1.05
N GLU A 190 11.88 -11.42 -2.08
CA GLU A 190 12.41 -10.81 -3.31
C GLU A 190 11.43 -10.83 -4.51
N THR A 191 10.26 -11.47 -4.39
CA THR A 191 9.31 -11.59 -5.52
C THR A 191 8.31 -10.44 -5.54
N LEU A 192 8.21 -9.75 -6.69
CA LEU A 192 7.26 -8.66 -6.88
C LEU A 192 5.82 -9.14 -6.67
N GLY A 193 5.06 -8.41 -5.87
CA GLY A 193 3.62 -8.59 -5.78
C GLY A 193 3.11 -9.84 -5.03
N LYS A 194 3.98 -10.69 -4.49
CA LYS A 194 3.58 -11.80 -3.59
C LYS A 194 3.54 -11.36 -2.12
N THR A 195 2.54 -11.80 -1.37
CA THR A 195 2.30 -11.38 0.02
C THR A 195 2.74 -12.46 1.00
N GLY A 196 3.81 -12.24 1.79
CA GLY A 196 4.28 -13.29 2.72
C GLY A 196 5.71 -13.17 3.27
N LYS A 197 6.11 -11.97 3.73
CA LYS A 197 7.49 -11.64 4.18
C LYS A 197 8.09 -12.61 5.21
N PHE A 198 7.25 -13.27 6.01
CA PHE A 198 7.64 -14.11 7.14
C PHE A 198 7.45 -15.62 6.91
N GLY A 199 6.79 -16.05 5.83
CA GLY A 199 6.59 -17.48 5.55
C GLY A 199 5.80 -18.26 6.62
N VAL A 200 5.05 -17.58 7.51
CA VAL A 200 4.33 -18.22 8.61
C VAL A 200 2.83 -18.39 8.37
N GLY A 201 2.27 -17.74 7.35
CA GLY A 201 0.82 -17.67 7.11
C GLY A 201 0.13 -19.02 6.93
N PHE A 202 0.79 -19.97 6.25
CA PHE A 202 0.28 -21.34 6.09
C PHE A 202 0.05 -22.04 7.44
N ASN A 203 0.85 -21.73 8.48
CA ASN A 203 0.71 -22.39 9.79
C ASN A 203 -0.61 -22.06 10.49
N SER A 204 -1.36 -21.05 10.04
CA SER A 204 -2.71 -20.79 10.54
C SER A 204 -3.63 -22.01 10.39
N VAL A 205 -3.41 -22.89 9.41
CA VAL A 205 -4.20 -24.14 9.25
C VAL A 205 -4.10 -25.08 10.45
N TYR A 206 -3.06 -24.96 11.27
CA TYR A 206 -2.91 -25.76 12.48
C TYR A 206 -3.91 -25.39 13.60
N HIS A 207 -4.66 -24.29 13.45
CA HIS A 207 -5.87 -24.11 14.26
C HIS A 207 -6.91 -25.20 14.01
N LEU A 208 -6.94 -25.78 12.79
CA LEU A 208 -7.91 -26.80 12.40
C LEU A 208 -7.37 -28.23 12.48
N THR A 209 -6.10 -28.42 12.14
CA THR A 209 -5.53 -29.77 11.95
C THR A 209 -4.17 -29.93 12.62
N ASP A 210 -3.78 -31.16 12.93
CA ASP A 210 -2.42 -31.50 13.36
C ASP A 210 -1.54 -32.03 12.22
N CYS A 211 -2.16 -32.41 11.09
CA CYS A 211 -1.47 -33.08 9.99
C CYS A 211 -2.03 -32.62 8.63
N PRO A 212 -1.71 -31.38 8.18
CA PRO A 212 -2.13 -30.91 6.88
C PRO A 212 -1.43 -31.72 5.78
N SER A 213 -2.20 -32.03 4.74
CA SER A 213 -1.70 -32.76 3.57
C SER A 213 -2.02 -32.00 2.29
N ILE A 214 -1.14 -32.09 1.30
CA ILE A 214 -1.20 -31.34 0.05
C ILE A 214 -1.03 -32.33 -1.09
N LEU A 215 -2.00 -32.39 -2.01
CA LEU A 215 -1.91 -33.13 -3.25
C LEU A 215 -1.87 -32.14 -4.39
N THR A 216 -0.82 -32.17 -5.23
CA THR A 216 -0.62 -31.20 -6.31
C THR A 216 -0.28 -31.87 -7.63
N GLY A 217 -0.92 -31.42 -8.71
CA GLY A 217 -0.71 -31.91 -10.07
C GLY A 217 -1.11 -33.37 -10.27
N ASP A 218 -1.85 -33.97 -9.32
CA ASP A 218 -2.07 -35.42 -9.23
C ASP A 218 -0.78 -36.28 -9.28
N GLU A 219 0.35 -35.65 -8.93
CA GLU A 219 1.70 -36.23 -9.04
C GLU A 219 2.40 -36.31 -7.68
N PHE A 220 2.20 -35.31 -6.81
CA PHE A 220 2.87 -35.25 -5.51
C PHE A 220 1.87 -35.16 -4.36
N LEU A 221 2.07 -36.00 -3.33
CA LEU A 221 1.38 -35.94 -2.05
C LEU A 221 2.40 -35.59 -0.97
N CYS A 222 2.26 -34.42 -0.37
CA CYS A 222 3.10 -33.92 0.70
C CYS A 222 2.32 -33.92 2.02
N ILE A 223 2.89 -34.50 3.06
CA ILE A 223 2.28 -34.64 4.38
C ILE A 223 3.19 -33.97 5.41
N SER A 224 2.61 -33.11 6.24
CA SER A 224 3.30 -32.52 7.39
C SER A 224 2.75 -33.13 8.68
N ASP A 225 3.61 -33.71 9.50
CA ASP A 225 3.27 -34.33 10.78
C ASP A 225 4.22 -33.83 11.89
N PRO A 226 4.07 -32.58 12.36
CA PRO A 226 4.97 -32.01 13.36
C PRO A 226 4.90 -32.71 14.72
N ASN A 227 3.82 -33.44 15.00
CA ASN A 227 3.67 -34.23 16.22
C ASN A 227 4.28 -35.64 16.09
N MET A 228 4.76 -36.04 14.90
CA MET A 228 5.38 -37.34 14.61
C MET A 228 4.51 -38.55 15.01
N LYS A 229 3.21 -38.48 14.71
CA LYS A 229 2.23 -39.52 15.10
C LYS A 229 1.82 -40.46 13.98
N TYR A 230 1.77 -39.97 12.76
CA TYR A 230 1.08 -40.60 11.64
C TYR A 230 2.04 -41.17 10.62
N ILE A 231 3.22 -40.58 10.45
CA ILE A 231 4.26 -41.11 9.55
C ILE A 231 4.98 -42.24 10.28
N GLU A 232 4.88 -43.46 9.74
CA GLU A 232 5.60 -44.62 10.29
C GLU A 232 7.08 -44.55 9.88
N THR A 233 7.97 -44.44 10.86
CA THR A 233 9.42 -44.40 10.65
C THR A 233 10.16 -45.38 11.55
N GLN A 234 11.36 -45.78 11.15
CA GLN A 234 12.25 -46.56 12.02
C GLN A 234 12.63 -45.75 13.28
N PRO A 235 12.97 -46.42 14.41
CA PRO A 235 13.16 -45.77 15.72
C PRO A 235 14.16 -44.60 15.77
N ASN A 236 15.10 -44.53 14.82
CA ASN A 236 16.15 -43.49 14.77
C ASN A 236 15.99 -42.51 13.60
N ASN A 237 14.86 -42.53 12.88
CA ASN A 237 14.65 -41.72 11.67
C ASN A 237 13.28 -41.02 11.71
N HIS A 238 13.03 -40.27 12.79
CA HIS A 238 11.77 -39.52 12.93
C HIS A 238 11.64 -38.46 11.85
N LYS A 239 10.52 -38.49 11.12
CA LYS A 239 10.21 -37.54 10.06
C LYS A 239 9.06 -36.64 10.49
N LEU A 240 9.28 -35.32 10.38
CA LEU A 240 8.26 -34.29 10.61
C LEU A 240 7.36 -34.07 9.39
N GLY A 241 7.69 -34.70 8.26
CA GLY A 241 6.93 -34.66 7.02
C GLY A 241 7.45 -35.68 6.01
N ILE A 242 6.64 -36.01 5.00
CA ILE A 242 7.01 -36.94 3.93
C ILE A 242 6.32 -36.56 2.61
N GLY A 243 7.00 -36.80 1.49
CA GLY A 243 6.46 -36.65 0.15
C GLY A 243 6.38 -37.99 -0.58
N TYR A 244 5.31 -38.21 -1.34
CA TYR A 244 5.12 -39.37 -2.20
C TYR A 244 4.85 -38.94 -3.64
N LYS A 245 5.37 -39.71 -4.59
CA LYS A 245 4.98 -39.61 -6.01
C LYS A 245 3.77 -40.52 -6.26
N LEU A 246 2.68 -39.99 -6.79
CA LEU A 246 1.44 -40.73 -7.02
C LEU A 246 1.45 -41.44 -8.38
N ALA A 247 2.23 -42.52 -8.48
CA ALA A 247 2.01 -43.49 -9.55
C ALA A 247 0.64 -44.19 -9.40
N ASP A 248 0.10 -44.77 -10.46
CA ASP A 248 -1.19 -45.48 -10.42
C ASP A 248 -1.21 -46.58 -9.35
N THR A 249 -0.10 -47.31 -9.20
CA THR A 249 0.07 -48.32 -8.14
C THR A 249 -0.07 -47.75 -6.73
N PHE A 250 0.42 -46.51 -6.50
CA PHE A 250 0.25 -45.82 -5.22
C PHE A 250 -1.22 -45.47 -4.98
N LYS A 251 -1.91 -44.95 -6.01
CA LYS A 251 -3.34 -44.60 -5.94
C LYS A 251 -4.18 -45.85 -5.67
N GLU A 252 -3.86 -47.00 -6.26
CA GLU A 252 -4.54 -48.27 -6.03
C GLU A 252 -4.29 -48.87 -4.64
N MET A 253 -3.04 -48.79 -4.15
CA MET A 253 -2.65 -49.28 -2.82
C MET A 253 -3.26 -48.45 -1.70
N TYR A 254 -3.32 -47.13 -1.87
CA TYR A 254 -3.79 -46.18 -0.87
C TYR A 254 -5.08 -45.47 -1.31
N ASP A 255 -5.98 -46.18 -1.99
CA ASP A 255 -7.22 -45.67 -2.59
C ASP A 255 -8.10 -44.92 -1.57
N ASP A 256 -8.21 -45.41 -0.33
CA ASP A 256 -8.98 -44.72 0.71
C ASP A 256 -8.34 -43.36 1.09
N VAL A 257 -7.01 -43.23 1.02
CA VAL A 257 -6.32 -41.94 1.21
C VAL A 257 -6.54 -41.05 0.00
N TYR A 258 -6.35 -41.57 -1.21
CA TYR A 258 -6.47 -40.81 -2.45
C TYR A 258 -7.87 -40.22 -2.65
N ARG A 259 -8.93 -41.01 -2.42
CA ARG A 259 -10.33 -40.55 -2.51
C ARG A 259 -10.67 -39.43 -1.53
N SER A 260 -9.95 -39.33 -0.41
CA SER A 260 -10.15 -38.26 0.57
C SER A 260 -9.75 -36.86 0.05
N PHE A 261 -9.04 -36.79 -1.09
CA PHE A 261 -8.68 -35.57 -1.84
C PHE A 261 -9.68 -35.22 -2.95
N LEU A 262 -10.84 -35.86 -2.99
CA LEU A 262 -11.96 -35.50 -3.88
C LEU A 262 -11.65 -35.55 -5.41
N PRO A 263 -10.96 -36.58 -5.91
CA PRO A 263 -10.59 -36.67 -7.35
C PRO A 263 -11.81 -36.75 -8.29
N GLU A 264 -12.97 -37.18 -7.78
CA GLU A 264 -14.21 -37.23 -8.56
C GLU A 264 -14.89 -35.86 -8.71
N GLN A 265 -14.56 -34.89 -7.85
CA GLN A 265 -15.17 -33.56 -7.83
C GLN A 265 -14.26 -32.47 -8.41
N PHE A 266 -12.94 -32.68 -8.40
CA PHE A 266 -11.94 -31.69 -8.82
C PHE A 266 -10.87 -32.32 -9.73
N LEU A 267 -10.45 -31.56 -10.73
CA LEU A 267 -9.37 -31.96 -11.64
C LEU A 267 -8.00 -31.75 -10.95
N LEU A 268 -7.55 -32.76 -10.20
CA LEU A 268 -6.32 -32.70 -9.41
C LEU A 268 -5.05 -32.49 -10.25
N GLU A 269 -5.04 -32.94 -11.51
CA GLU A 269 -3.95 -32.74 -12.48
C GLU A 269 -3.69 -31.26 -12.79
N LYS A 270 -4.70 -30.40 -12.63
CA LYS A 270 -4.63 -28.97 -12.97
C LYS A 270 -4.62 -28.06 -11.74
N GLY A 271 -4.37 -28.61 -10.55
CA GLY A 271 -4.46 -27.82 -9.34
C GLY A 271 -3.76 -28.41 -8.14
N THR A 272 -4.02 -27.79 -7.00
CA THR A 272 -3.55 -28.22 -5.69
C THR A 272 -4.72 -28.35 -4.73
N MET A 273 -4.83 -29.50 -4.08
CA MET A 273 -5.80 -29.81 -3.03
C MET A 273 -5.09 -29.90 -1.68
N PHE A 274 -5.43 -28.99 -0.77
CA PHE A 274 -5.13 -29.13 0.64
C PHE A 274 -6.21 -29.98 1.30
N ARG A 275 -5.83 -30.97 2.10
CA ARG A 275 -6.72 -31.68 3.00
C ARG A 275 -6.30 -31.39 4.43
N LEU A 276 -7.23 -30.83 5.21
CA LEU A 276 -7.03 -30.45 6.60
C LEU A 276 -7.99 -31.24 7.50
N PRO A 277 -7.62 -32.48 7.92
CA PRO A 277 -8.44 -33.29 8.81
C PRO A 277 -8.70 -32.55 10.13
N LEU A 278 -9.96 -32.43 10.54
CA LEU A 278 -10.33 -31.64 11.71
C LEU A 278 -9.85 -32.32 12.99
N ARG A 279 -9.20 -31.55 13.87
CA ARG A 279 -8.77 -32.03 15.18
C ARG A 279 -9.98 -32.37 16.05
N LYS A 280 -10.15 -33.66 16.34
CA LYS A 280 -11.17 -34.18 17.27
C LYS A 280 -10.60 -34.34 18.69
N GLU A 281 -11.48 -34.55 19.66
CA GLU A 281 -11.15 -34.65 21.09
C GLU A 281 -9.92 -35.53 21.39
N TYR A 282 -9.85 -36.73 20.80
CA TYR A 282 -8.71 -37.64 20.99
C TYR A 282 -7.39 -37.04 20.47
N SER A 283 -7.40 -36.44 19.27
CA SER A 283 -6.20 -35.80 18.70
C SER A 283 -5.78 -34.58 19.51
N ALA A 284 -6.75 -33.78 20.00
CA ALA A 284 -6.51 -32.60 20.81
C ALA A 284 -5.84 -32.91 22.15
N LYS A 285 -6.31 -33.93 22.87
CA LYS A 285 -5.70 -34.38 24.14
C LYS A 285 -4.23 -34.79 24.00
N ASN A 286 -3.82 -35.20 22.81
CA ASN A 286 -2.49 -35.69 22.55
C ASN A 286 -1.65 -34.71 21.70
N SER A 287 -2.18 -33.56 21.27
CA SER A 287 -1.47 -32.65 20.37
C SER A 287 -0.61 -31.68 21.15
N ARG A 288 0.65 -31.54 20.74
CA ARG A 288 1.58 -30.53 21.29
C ARG A 288 1.38 -29.16 20.65
N ILE A 289 0.64 -29.10 19.55
CA ILE A 289 0.33 -27.87 18.80
C ILE A 289 -0.87 -27.15 19.43
N SER A 290 -1.98 -27.85 19.65
CA SER A 290 -3.19 -27.27 20.25
C SER A 290 -4.03 -28.32 20.98
N CYS A 291 -4.45 -27.98 22.19
CA CYS A 291 -5.36 -28.79 23.00
C CYS A 291 -6.86 -28.52 22.73
N GLN A 292 -7.18 -27.65 21.76
CA GLN A 292 -8.56 -27.29 21.42
C GLN A 292 -9.10 -28.16 20.27
N GLU A 293 -10.25 -28.79 20.47
CA GLU A 293 -10.97 -29.45 19.39
C GLU A 293 -11.60 -28.47 18.40
N VAL A 294 -11.89 -28.95 17.19
CA VAL A 294 -12.63 -28.20 16.17
C VAL A 294 -14.06 -28.73 16.09
N THR A 295 -15.00 -27.87 16.43
CA THR A 295 -16.42 -28.16 16.49
C THR A 295 -17.10 -27.87 15.14
N GLU A 296 -18.34 -28.33 14.97
CA GLU A 296 -19.16 -27.92 13.81
C GLU A 296 -19.47 -26.43 13.83
N HIS A 297 -19.60 -25.82 15.01
CA HIS A 297 -19.85 -24.39 15.13
C HIS A 297 -18.67 -23.59 14.56
N ASP A 298 -17.43 -23.95 14.91
CA ASP A 298 -16.22 -23.35 14.35
C ASP A 298 -16.21 -23.40 12.81
N MET A 299 -16.58 -24.55 12.24
CA MET A 299 -16.64 -24.73 10.79
C MET A 299 -17.74 -23.91 10.14
N ARG A 300 -18.89 -23.75 10.79
CA ARG A 300 -19.98 -22.87 10.30
C ARG A 300 -19.54 -21.41 10.31
N GLU A 301 -18.90 -20.94 11.37
CA GLU A 301 -18.36 -19.58 11.44
C GLU A 301 -17.26 -19.32 10.40
N LEU A 302 -16.41 -20.32 10.15
CA LEU A 302 -15.40 -20.27 9.11
C LEU A 302 -16.04 -20.18 7.73
N CYS A 303 -17.01 -21.03 7.42
CA CYS A 303 -17.69 -21.04 6.13
C CYS A 303 -18.55 -19.78 5.91
N SER A 304 -19.15 -19.21 6.96
CA SER A 304 -19.96 -17.99 6.87
C SER A 304 -19.13 -16.72 6.72
N ALA A 305 -17.86 -16.72 7.15
CA ALA A 305 -17.00 -15.55 7.03
C ALA A 305 -16.87 -15.03 5.59
N LEU A 306 -16.97 -15.92 4.58
CA LEU A 306 -17.00 -15.55 3.17
C LEU A 306 -18.30 -14.87 2.74
N SER A 307 -19.44 -15.29 3.30
CA SER A 307 -20.73 -14.64 3.03
C SER A 307 -20.92 -13.33 3.80
N ASP A 308 -20.21 -13.14 4.92
CA ASP A 308 -20.28 -11.93 5.75
C ASP A 308 -19.63 -10.71 5.06
N ASP A 309 -18.54 -10.92 4.31
CA ASP A 309 -17.77 -9.87 3.62
C ASP A 309 -17.23 -10.34 2.25
N PRO A 310 -18.13 -10.62 1.27
CA PRO A 310 -17.73 -11.20 0.01
C PRO A 310 -16.94 -10.23 -0.86
N GLU A 311 -17.29 -8.95 -0.86
CA GLU A 311 -16.52 -7.94 -1.59
C GLU A 311 -15.12 -7.76 -1.00
N GLY A 312 -14.99 -7.68 0.33
CA GLY A 312 -13.70 -7.50 0.98
C GLY A 312 -12.72 -8.62 0.64
N LEU A 313 -13.17 -9.87 0.56
CA LEU A 313 -12.27 -11.00 0.33
C LEU A 313 -11.82 -11.20 -1.12
N ILE A 314 -12.40 -10.48 -2.10
CA ILE A 314 -12.08 -10.70 -3.52
C ILE A 314 -11.61 -9.45 -4.28
N LEU A 315 -12.02 -8.25 -3.85
CA LEU A 315 -11.93 -7.01 -4.65
C LEU A 315 -10.51 -6.67 -5.10
N PHE A 316 -9.54 -6.72 -4.20
CA PHE A 316 -8.13 -6.35 -4.46
C PHE A 316 -7.19 -7.54 -4.71
N LEU A 317 -7.72 -8.78 -4.78
CA LEU A 317 -6.91 -9.92 -5.22
C LEU A 317 -6.44 -9.71 -6.67
N LYS A 318 -5.26 -10.21 -7.02
CA LYS A 318 -4.66 -9.95 -8.33
C LYS A 318 -5.15 -10.93 -9.38
N ASN A 319 -5.17 -12.21 -9.03
CA ASN A 319 -5.37 -13.33 -9.94
C ASN A 319 -6.69 -14.05 -9.67
N ILE A 320 -7.05 -14.24 -8.40
CA ILE A 320 -8.31 -14.91 -8.04
C ILE A 320 -9.49 -14.05 -8.49
N CYS A 321 -10.31 -14.63 -9.36
CA CYS A 321 -11.56 -14.07 -9.85
C CYS A 321 -12.78 -14.73 -9.22
N LYS A 322 -12.64 -15.92 -8.61
CA LYS A 322 -13.78 -16.66 -8.05
C LYS A 322 -13.41 -17.41 -6.78
N ILE A 323 -14.26 -17.28 -5.76
CA ILE A 323 -14.15 -18.00 -4.48
C ILE A 323 -15.47 -18.74 -4.24
N THR A 324 -15.41 -20.04 -3.97
CA THR A 324 -16.59 -20.87 -3.74
C THR A 324 -16.49 -21.66 -2.45
N VAL A 325 -17.57 -21.71 -1.68
CA VAL A 325 -17.72 -22.54 -0.48
C VAL A 325 -18.73 -23.64 -0.76
N HIS A 326 -18.33 -24.88 -0.46
CA HIS A 326 -19.13 -26.07 -0.61
C HIS A 326 -19.22 -26.84 0.71
N GLU A 327 -20.25 -27.66 0.83
CA GLU A 327 -20.39 -28.68 1.86
C GLU A 327 -20.66 -30.03 1.20
N ILE A 328 -20.04 -31.09 1.73
CA ILE A 328 -20.40 -32.47 1.41
C ILE A 328 -21.17 -33.02 2.61
N ASN A 329 -22.44 -33.36 2.39
CA ASN A 329 -23.27 -33.95 3.44
C ASN A 329 -22.81 -35.39 3.72
N ASN A 330 -22.78 -35.76 5.01
CA ASN A 330 -22.34 -37.08 5.46
C ASN A 330 -23.20 -38.24 4.93
N HIS A 331 -24.50 -38.01 4.65
CA HIS A 331 -25.44 -39.05 4.24
C HIS A 331 -25.56 -39.17 2.72
N SER A 332 -25.61 -38.05 2.00
CA SER A 332 -25.79 -38.07 0.54
C SER A 332 -24.47 -38.21 -0.22
N GLY A 333 -23.35 -37.83 0.39
CA GLY A 333 -22.04 -37.77 -0.26
C GLY A 333 -21.95 -36.75 -1.40
N LYS A 334 -23.00 -35.96 -1.64
CA LYS A 334 -23.07 -34.99 -2.72
C LYS A 334 -22.44 -33.67 -2.31
N LEU A 335 -21.66 -33.10 -3.22
CA LEU A 335 -21.13 -31.74 -3.11
C LEU A 335 -22.25 -30.73 -3.34
N GLN A 336 -22.45 -29.81 -2.41
CA GLN A 336 -23.41 -28.72 -2.51
C GLN A 336 -22.69 -27.38 -2.32
N THR A 337 -22.87 -26.46 -3.26
CA THR A 337 -22.38 -25.08 -3.12
C THR A 337 -23.25 -24.31 -2.13
N ILE A 338 -22.62 -23.77 -1.09
CA ILE A 338 -23.25 -22.91 -0.08
C ILE A 338 -23.22 -21.46 -0.57
N PHE A 339 -22.05 -21.01 -1.00
CA PHE A 339 -21.81 -19.62 -1.37
C PHE A 339 -20.78 -19.54 -2.49
N ALA A 340 -20.96 -18.59 -3.41
CA ALA A 340 -19.95 -18.26 -4.40
C ALA A 340 -19.89 -16.74 -4.56
N VAL A 341 -18.69 -16.21 -4.75
CA VAL A 341 -18.43 -14.82 -5.13
C VAL A 341 -17.48 -14.80 -6.31
N GLU A 342 -17.78 -13.95 -7.28
CA GLU A 342 -17.01 -13.79 -8.50
C GLU A 342 -16.83 -12.29 -8.79
N LYS A 343 -15.63 -11.91 -9.19
CA LYS A 343 -15.36 -10.57 -9.74
C LYS A 343 -15.10 -10.66 -11.23
N SER A 344 -15.65 -9.71 -11.96
CA SER A 344 -15.53 -9.61 -13.41
C SER A 344 -15.17 -8.19 -13.83
N LEU A 345 -14.42 -8.08 -14.92
CA LEU A 345 -14.05 -6.84 -15.57
C LEU A 345 -14.56 -6.90 -17.02
N SER A 346 -14.93 -5.77 -17.61
CA SER A 346 -15.17 -5.71 -19.06
C SER A 346 -13.87 -5.95 -19.82
N GLN A 347 -13.98 -6.34 -21.09
CA GLN A 347 -12.82 -6.61 -21.95
C GLN A 347 -11.88 -5.39 -22.05
N GLU A 348 -12.45 -4.20 -22.29
CA GLU A 348 -11.70 -2.92 -22.34
C GLU A 348 -10.92 -2.66 -21.04
N ASN A 349 -11.58 -2.79 -19.89
CA ASN A 349 -10.95 -2.61 -18.57
C ASN A 349 -9.85 -3.64 -18.30
N ARG A 350 -10.01 -4.88 -18.81
CA ARG A 350 -9.01 -5.94 -18.67
C ARG A 350 -7.76 -5.59 -19.48
N GLU A 351 -7.91 -5.12 -20.71
CA GLU A 351 -6.77 -4.71 -21.55
C GLU A 351 -5.97 -3.55 -20.94
N GLU A 352 -6.66 -2.53 -20.42
CA GLU A 352 -6.01 -1.43 -19.70
C GLU A 352 -5.26 -1.92 -18.45
N LYS A 353 -5.88 -2.83 -17.69
CA LYS A 353 -5.27 -3.42 -16.49
C LYS A 353 -4.05 -4.28 -16.84
N ASP A 354 -4.12 -5.10 -17.88
CA ASP A 354 -3.01 -5.95 -18.33
C ASP A 354 -1.83 -5.10 -18.81
N ALA A 355 -2.10 -4.00 -19.54
CA ALA A 355 -1.08 -3.04 -19.94
C ALA A 355 -0.43 -2.33 -18.74
N PHE A 356 -1.22 -2.01 -17.71
CA PHE A 356 -0.72 -1.45 -16.45
C PHE A 356 0.17 -2.44 -15.70
N VAL A 357 -0.24 -3.71 -15.57
CA VAL A 357 0.56 -4.77 -14.91
C VAL A 357 1.87 -5.01 -15.66
N LYS A 358 1.83 -5.05 -17.00
CA LYS A 358 3.05 -5.16 -17.82
C LYS A 358 3.99 -3.98 -17.58
N SER A 359 3.45 -2.77 -17.53
CA SER A 359 4.23 -1.56 -17.24
C SER A 359 4.91 -1.60 -15.86
N LEU A 360 4.23 -2.15 -14.86
CA LEU A 360 4.77 -2.34 -13.51
C LEU A 360 5.94 -3.33 -13.52
N GLN A 361 5.79 -4.43 -14.26
CA GLN A 361 6.84 -5.45 -14.41
C GLN A 361 8.08 -4.86 -15.11
N ASP A 362 7.89 -4.16 -16.24
CA ASP A 362 8.97 -3.50 -16.98
C ASP A 362 9.70 -2.46 -16.10
N ALA A 363 8.94 -1.70 -15.30
CA ALA A 363 9.49 -0.70 -14.38
C ALA A 363 10.37 -1.35 -13.31
N PHE A 364 9.92 -2.49 -12.75
CA PHE A 364 10.68 -3.24 -11.75
C PHE A 364 11.99 -3.79 -12.31
N GLU A 365 11.97 -4.37 -13.50
CA GLU A 365 13.17 -4.91 -14.16
C GLU A 365 14.19 -3.83 -14.52
N SER A 366 13.71 -2.62 -14.84
CA SER A 366 14.57 -1.52 -15.27
C SER A 366 15.36 -0.82 -14.15
N GLN A 367 15.00 -1.03 -12.86
CA GLN A 367 15.57 -0.36 -11.67
C GLN A 367 15.62 1.19 -11.74
N ARG A 368 14.86 1.83 -12.63
CA ARG A 368 14.82 3.29 -12.79
C ARG A 368 13.79 3.91 -11.84
N PRO A 369 13.96 5.19 -11.45
CA PRO A 369 12.91 5.94 -10.77
C PRO A 369 11.61 5.88 -11.58
N VAL A 370 10.56 5.35 -10.97
CA VAL A 370 9.31 5.04 -11.68
C VAL A 370 8.40 6.25 -11.67
N THR A 371 8.20 6.86 -12.84
CA THR A 371 7.16 7.87 -13.04
C THR A 371 5.80 7.30 -12.65
N PRO A 372 4.95 8.04 -11.91
CA PRO A 372 3.61 7.59 -11.57
C PRO A 372 2.85 7.12 -12.81
N ARG A 373 2.32 5.90 -12.75
CA ARG A 373 1.35 5.41 -13.72
C ARG A 373 0.09 5.03 -12.99
N THR A 374 -1.04 5.47 -13.54
CA THR A 374 -2.38 5.27 -12.98
C THR A 374 -3.26 4.54 -13.98
N VAL A 375 -4.13 3.67 -13.50
CA VAL A 375 -5.19 3.02 -14.28
C VAL A 375 -6.52 3.13 -13.56
N PHE A 376 -7.61 3.30 -14.32
CA PHE A 376 -8.97 3.35 -13.82
C PHE A 376 -9.79 2.24 -14.47
N HIS A 377 -10.40 1.37 -13.69
CA HIS A 377 -11.28 0.33 -14.23
C HIS A 377 -12.52 0.13 -13.38
N LYS A 378 -13.56 -0.43 -13.99
CA LYS A 378 -14.76 -0.88 -13.27
C LYS A 378 -14.72 -2.38 -13.07
N THR A 379 -14.87 -2.79 -11.82
CA THR A 379 -14.98 -4.19 -11.41
C THR A 379 -16.38 -4.45 -10.86
N THR A 380 -17.02 -5.52 -11.34
CA THR A 380 -18.31 -5.98 -10.84
C THR A 380 -18.12 -7.23 -10.01
N VAL A 381 -18.52 -7.20 -8.74
CA VAL A 381 -18.56 -8.35 -7.85
C VAL A 381 -20.00 -8.87 -7.82
N SER A 382 -20.17 -10.18 -8.06
CA SER A 382 -21.46 -10.86 -8.06
C SER A 382 -21.40 -12.09 -7.16
N THR A 383 -22.48 -12.38 -6.46
CA THR A 383 -22.57 -13.50 -5.52
C THR A 383 -23.69 -14.46 -5.90
N SER A 384 -23.61 -15.71 -5.43
CA SER A 384 -24.63 -16.74 -5.67
C SER A 384 -26.01 -16.38 -5.12
N ASN A 385 -26.09 -15.51 -4.11
CA ASN A 385 -27.34 -14.97 -3.56
C ASN A 385 -27.90 -13.76 -4.34
N LYS A 386 -27.43 -13.54 -5.58
CA LYS A 386 -27.89 -12.48 -6.51
C LYS A 386 -27.60 -11.04 -6.04
N ARG A 387 -26.68 -10.85 -5.09
CA ARG A 387 -26.13 -9.51 -4.79
C ARG A 387 -25.08 -9.18 -5.84
N GLN A 388 -25.11 -7.93 -6.30
CA GLN A 388 -24.14 -7.42 -7.26
C GLN A 388 -23.71 -6.02 -6.84
N SER A 389 -22.40 -5.78 -6.81
CA SER A 389 -21.80 -4.47 -6.54
C SER A 389 -20.84 -4.10 -7.66
N THR A 390 -20.82 -2.82 -8.03
CA THR A 390 -19.91 -2.29 -9.06
C THR A 390 -19.03 -1.22 -8.46
N TRP A 391 -17.73 -1.39 -8.65
CA TRP A 391 -16.68 -0.60 -8.05
C TRP A 391 -15.88 0.11 -9.14
N LEU A 392 -15.64 1.41 -8.97
CA LEU A 392 -14.63 2.13 -9.72
C LEU A 392 -13.33 2.01 -8.93
N ILE A 393 -12.33 1.38 -9.52
CA ILE A 393 -11.02 1.16 -8.90
C ILE A 393 -10.01 2.03 -9.64
N ALA A 394 -9.25 2.81 -8.87
CA ALA A 394 -8.07 3.51 -9.35
C ALA A 394 -6.84 2.82 -8.74
N GLU A 395 -5.86 2.44 -9.55
CA GLU A 395 -4.61 1.83 -9.10
C GLU A 395 -3.43 2.67 -9.60
N GLN A 396 -2.41 2.84 -8.77
CA GLN A 396 -1.19 3.57 -9.11
C GLN A 396 0.03 2.79 -8.63
N PHE A 397 1.09 2.83 -9.44
CA PHE A 397 2.45 2.55 -8.97
C PHE A 397 3.39 3.72 -9.26
N GLY A 398 4.44 3.84 -8.46
CA GLY A 398 5.36 4.98 -8.51
C GLY A 398 4.81 6.22 -7.80
N SER A 399 5.67 7.21 -7.63
CA SER A 399 5.33 8.51 -7.04
C SER A 399 6.09 9.63 -7.75
N SER A 400 5.48 10.82 -7.82
CA SER A 400 6.09 12.01 -8.39
C SER A 400 7.18 12.56 -7.47
N LYS A 401 7.08 12.29 -6.16
CA LYS A 401 8.10 12.65 -5.17
C LYS A 401 9.09 11.49 -5.03
N SER A 402 10.33 11.73 -5.44
CA SER A 402 11.39 10.72 -5.34
C SER A 402 11.86 10.59 -3.89
N ARG A 403 11.47 9.52 -3.20
CA ARG A 403 12.24 8.98 -2.09
C ARG A 403 13.10 7.83 -2.61
N LYS A 404 14.38 7.75 -2.22
CA LYS A 404 15.15 6.51 -2.39
C LYS A 404 14.33 5.40 -1.71
N THR A 405 13.77 4.49 -2.50
CA THR A 405 12.93 3.42 -1.97
C THR A 405 13.80 2.55 -1.07
N VAL A 406 13.61 2.67 0.25
CA VAL A 406 14.31 1.86 1.26
C VAL A 406 13.88 0.39 1.17
N PHE A 407 12.71 0.16 0.59
CA PHE A 407 12.15 -1.16 0.32
C PHE A 407 12.37 -1.42 -1.18
N ASP A 408 12.94 -2.56 -1.55
CA ASP A 408 13.19 -2.99 -2.95
C ASP A 408 11.89 -3.27 -3.74
N LYS A 409 10.82 -2.49 -3.50
CA LYS A 409 9.50 -2.64 -4.09
C LYS A 409 8.98 -1.27 -4.53
N PRO A 410 8.44 -1.14 -5.76
CA PRO A 410 7.80 0.09 -6.19
C PRO A 410 6.58 0.37 -5.29
N PRO A 411 6.36 1.63 -4.89
CA PRO A 411 5.19 1.99 -4.10
C PRO A 411 3.93 1.75 -4.93
N GLN A 412 2.93 1.12 -4.32
CA GLN A 412 1.69 0.73 -4.97
C GLN A 412 0.51 1.11 -4.06
N GLY A 413 -0.46 1.82 -4.62
CA GLY A 413 -1.68 2.23 -3.94
C GLY A 413 -2.89 2.05 -4.84
N ALA A 414 -4.04 1.77 -4.25
CA ALA A 414 -5.31 1.69 -4.96
C ALA A 414 -6.47 2.17 -4.10
N ILE A 415 -7.50 2.69 -4.76
CA ILE A 415 -8.74 3.17 -4.13
C ILE A 415 -9.90 2.52 -4.85
N ALA A 416 -10.91 2.06 -4.12
CA ALA A 416 -12.13 1.52 -4.70
C ALA A 416 -13.37 2.25 -4.18
N ALA A 417 -14.11 2.88 -5.10
CA ALA A 417 -15.35 3.60 -4.84
C ALA A 417 -16.56 2.76 -5.26
N LEU A 418 -17.51 2.56 -4.34
CA LEU A 418 -18.75 1.82 -4.62
C LEU A 418 -19.71 2.67 -5.46
N VAL A 419 -19.86 2.32 -6.75
CA VAL A 419 -20.66 3.09 -7.71
C VAL A 419 -22.14 2.73 -7.61
N SER A 420 -22.44 1.42 -7.57
CA SER A 420 -23.82 0.92 -7.52
C SER A 420 -23.91 -0.46 -6.89
N THR A 421 -25.04 -0.74 -6.24
CA THR A 421 -25.41 -2.07 -5.74
C THR A 421 -26.76 -2.49 -6.32
N LYS A 422 -26.96 -3.79 -6.50
CA LYS A 422 -28.24 -4.42 -6.83
C LYS A 422 -28.47 -5.60 -5.88
N GLY A 423 -29.71 -5.75 -5.40
CA GLY A 423 -30.10 -6.80 -4.44
C GLY A 423 -30.73 -6.24 -3.16
N ALA A 424 -30.91 -7.10 -2.15
CA ALA A 424 -31.59 -6.77 -0.89
C ALA A 424 -30.95 -5.61 -0.09
N ASP A 425 -29.68 -5.30 -0.37
CA ASP A 425 -28.89 -4.24 0.30
C ASP A 425 -28.77 -2.95 -0.51
N ALA A 426 -29.69 -2.65 -1.43
CA ALA A 426 -29.66 -1.40 -2.22
C ALA A 426 -29.69 -0.12 -1.35
N SER A 427 -30.17 -0.22 -0.11
CA SER A 427 -30.15 0.84 0.91
C SER A 427 -28.77 1.08 1.55
N SER A 428 -27.76 0.21 1.31
CA SER A 428 -26.44 0.29 1.98
C SER A 428 -25.50 1.34 1.39
N LEU A 429 -25.87 2.02 0.31
CA LEU A 429 -25.03 3.03 -0.34
C LEU A 429 -24.78 4.25 0.55
N SER A 430 -25.71 4.60 1.44
CA SER A 430 -25.57 5.72 2.38
C SER A 430 -24.87 5.36 3.70
N SER A 431 -24.70 4.07 3.99
CA SER A 431 -24.06 3.57 5.23
C SER A 431 -22.68 2.96 4.99
N PHE A 432 -22.16 3.05 3.77
CA PHE A 432 -20.86 2.49 3.41
C PHE A 432 -19.73 3.13 4.24
N LYS A 433 -18.95 2.28 4.92
CA LYS A 433 -17.72 2.66 5.63
C LYS A 433 -16.54 1.92 5.00
N GLY A 434 -15.59 2.68 4.51
CA GLY A 434 -14.36 2.22 3.87
C GLY A 434 -13.49 1.40 4.81
N ARG A 435 -12.55 0.66 4.24
CA ARG A 435 -11.65 -0.26 4.94
C ARG A 435 -10.27 -0.18 4.29
N ALA A 436 -9.25 -0.51 5.07
CA ALA A 436 -7.87 -0.58 4.62
C ALA A 436 -7.55 -2.01 4.18
N PHE A 437 -6.75 -2.14 3.13
CA PHE A 437 -6.37 -3.42 2.53
C PHE A 437 -4.86 -3.47 2.31
N CYS A 438 -4.34 -4.68 2.45
CA CYS A 438 -3.05 -5.09 1.89
C CYS A 438 -3.33 -6.37 1.10
N SER A 439 -3.89 -6.21 -0.10
CA SER A 439 -4.55 -7.25 -0.93
C SER A 439 -5.86 -7.80 -0.33
N LEU A 440 -5.85 -8.13 0.97
CA LEU A 440 -7.01 -8.55 1.76
C LEU A 440 -7.31 -7.53 2.86
N PRO A 441 -8.56 -7.51 3.39
CA PRO A 441 -8.98 -6.46 4.31
C PRO A 441 -8.28 -6.60 5.66
N LEU A 442 -7.71 -5.50 6.12
CA LEU A 442 -7.26 -5.34 7.49
C LEU A 442 -8.48 -5.30 8.43
N PRO A 443 -8.33 -5.70 9.71
CA PRO A 443 -9.36 -5.50 10.72
C PRO A 443 -9.79 -4.03 10.84
N GLY A 444 -11.08 -3.81 11.15
CA GLY A 444 -11.63 -2.48 11.36
C GLY A 444 -12.12 -1.75 10.10
N VAL A 445 -12.56 -0.51 10.32
CA VAL A 445 -13.04 0.42 9.30
C VAL A 445 -12.21 1.71 9.34
N THR A 446 -12.00 2.32 8.19
CA THR A 446 -11.30 3.62 8.07
C THR A 446 -12.25 4.79 8.29
N GLY A 447 -13.54 4.61 8.01
CA GLY A 447 -14.55 5.67 7.97
C GLY A 447 -14.56 6.46 6.65
N LEU A 448 -13.63 6.20 5.73
CA LEU A 448 -13.60 6.84 4.41
C LEU A 448 -14.78 6.38 3.53
N PRO A 449 -15.24 7.17 2.56
CA PRO A 449 -16.31 6.74 1.63
C PRO A 449 -15.81 5.81 0.51
N VAL A 450 -14.58 5.31 0.62
CA VAL A 450 -13.91 4.41 -0.34
C VAL A 450 -13.09 3.37 0.41
N HIS A 451 -12.82 2.22 -0.21
CA HIS A 451 -11.78 1.33 0.26
C HIS A 451 -10.40 1.83 -0.19
N VAL A 452 -9.38 1.61 0.63
CA VAL A 452 -8.00 1.98 0.35
C VAL A 452 -7.13 0.74 0.44
N ASN A 453 -6.34 0.47 -0.59
CA ASN A 453 -5.40 -0.63 -0.65
C ASN A 453 -3.99 -0.10 -0.92
N GLY A 454 -2.99 -0.77 -0.37
CA GLY A 454 -1.60 -0.43 -0.63
C GLY A 454 -0.66 -1.51 -0.12
N ASN A 455 0.59 -1.49 -0.58
CA ASN A 455 1.64 -2.36 -0.05
C ASN A 455 2.17 -1.85 1.30
N PHE A 456 1.25 -1.62 2.24
CA PHE A 456 1.54 -1.14 3.59
C PHE A 456 2.38 -2.13 4.39
N GLU A 457 3.24 -1.61 5.24
CA GLU A 457 3.86 -2.38 6.32
C GLU A 457 2.87 -2.49 7.49
N VAL A 458 2.63 -3.72 7.93
CA VAL A 458 1.64 -4.06 8.97
C VAL A 458 2.33 -4.71 10.16
N ASP A 459 1.68 -4.68 11.32
CA ASP A 459 2.18 -5.39 12.51
C ASP A 459 2.32 -6.91 12.29
N SER A 460 3.00 -7.60 13.21
CA SER A 460 3.25 -9.05 13.11
C SER A 460 1.97 -9.90 13.05
N GLY A 461 0.88 -9.40 13.65
CA GLY A 461 -0.45 -10.01 13.61
C GLY A 461 -1.28 -9.63 12.38
N ARG A 462 -0.75 -8.76 11.48
CA ARG A 462 -1.45 -8.15 10.35
C ARG A 462 -2.79 -7.47 10.73
N LYS A 463 -2.87 -6.94 11.95
CA LYS A 463 -4.11 -6.36 12.49
C LYS A 463 -4.21 -4.86 12.24
N ASN A 464 -3.06 -4.19 12.26
CA ASN A 464 -2.99 -2.76 12.06
C ASN A 464 -1.84 -2.42 11.10
N LEU A 465 -1.91 -1.22 10.54
CA LEU A 465 -0.74 -0.56 10.00
C LEU A 465 0.34 -0.49 11.10
N TRP A 466 1.61 -0.57 10.69
CA TRP A 466 2.74 -0.52 11.60
C TRP A 466 2.70 0.75 12.47
N LYS A 467 2.70 0.57 13.80
CA LYS A 467 2.62 1.65 14.80
C LYS A 467 3.70 1.55 15.89
N GLU A 468 4.48 0.48 15.93
CA GLU A 468 5.50 0.25 16.95
C GLU A 468 6.83 0.94 16.57
N ASP A 469 7.50 1.51 17.57
CA ASP A 469 8.82 2.17 17.54
C ASP A 469 8.94 3.49 16.75
N GLY A 470 9.06 4.60 17.50
CA GLY A 470 9.72 5.85 17.10
C GLY A 470 9.57 6.29 15.64
N GLN A 471 10.59 6.96 15.10
CA GLN A 471 10.67 7.22 13.67
C GLN A 471 11.29 5.99 13.01
N SER A 472 10.43 5.10 12.49
CA SER A 472 10.86 3.86 11.82
C SER A 472 10.60 3.92 10.32
N GLN A 473 11.48 3.29 9.53
CA GLN A 473 11.36 3.25 8.07
C GLN A 473 10.01 2.66 7.60
N LYS A 474 9.38 1.79 8.39
CA LYS A 474 8.05 1.22 8.11
C LYS A 474 6.93 2.24 8.29
N LEU A 475 7.03 3.10 9.31
CA LEU A 475 6.12 4.21 9.50
C LEU A 475 6.28 5.22 8.35
N ASP A 476 7.51 5.60 8.05
CA ASP A 476 7.83 6.52 6.94
C ASP A 476 7.31 6.00 5.59
N TRP A 477 7.32 4.67 5.39
CA TRP A 477 6.76 4.02 4.21
C TRP A 477 5.24 4.13 4.13
N ASN A 478 4.52 3.86 5.23
CA ASN A 478 3.08 3.98 5.27
C ASN A 478 2.63 5.44 5.11
N GLU A 479 3.35 6.39 5.72
CA GLU A 479 3.12 7.82 5.52
C GLU A 479 3.36 8.22 4.06
N PHE A 480 4.44 7.77 3.45
CA PHE A 480 4.72 8.00 2.04
C PHE A 480 3.64 7.41 1.12
N LEU A 481 3.18 6.18 1.36
CA LEU A 481 2.09 5.58 0.58
C LEU A 481 0.79 6.39 0.72
N THR A 482 0.43 6.79 1.93
CA THR A 482 -0.82 7.52 2.16
C THR A 482 -0.78 8.93 1.55
N GLN A 483 0.31 9.66 1.72
CA GLN A 483 0.42 11.07 1.31
C GLN A 483 0.88 11.23 -0.15
N ASP A 484 1.87 10.47 -0.61
CA ASP A 484 2.51 10.71 -1.91
C ASP A 484 2.08 9.75 -3.02
N VAL A 485 1.19 8.81 -2.71
CA VAL A 485 0.63 7.84 -3.67
C VAL A 485 -0.89 7.86 -3.61
N ILE A 486 -1.48 7.54 -2.46
CA ILE A 486 -2.93 7.35 -2.32
C ILE A 486 -3.67 8.68 -2.37
N ALA A 487 -3.22 9.72 -1.68
CA ALA A 487 -3.91 11.01 -1.69
C ALA A 487 -3.97 11.67 -3.09
N PRO A 488 -2.87 11.75 -3.88
CA PRO A 488 -2.91 12.19 -5.27
C PRO A 488 -3.82 11.34 -6.16
N LEU A 489 -3.78 10.01 -5.99
CA LEU A 489 -4.64 9.07 -6.70
C LEU A 489 -6.13 9.29 -6.38
N TYR A 490 -6.45 9.63 -5.12
CA TYR A 490 -7.82 9.97 -4.73
C TYR A 490 -8.28 11.24 -5.42
N ALA A 491 -7.46 12.28 -5.44
CA ALA A 491 -7.76 13.51 -6.15
C ALA A 491 -8.04 13.25 -7.65
N GLU A 492 -7.27 12.35 -8.27
CA GLU A 492 -7.51 11.91 -9.66
C GLU A 492 -8.80 11.11 -9.82
N MET A 493 -9.14 10.22 -8.88
CA MET A 493 -10.42 9.51 -8.90
C MET A 493 -11.60 10.48 -8.84
N LEU A 494 -11.56 11.48 -7.95
CA LEU A 494 -12.61 12.50 -7.88
C LEU A 494 -12.69 13.26 -9.21
N HIS A 495 -11.57 13.66 -9.79
CA HIS A 495 -11.55 14.31 -11.10
C HIS A 495 -12.15 13.42 -12.20
N TYR A 496 -11.79 12.14 -12.23
CA TYR A 496 -12.31 11.16 -13.18
C TYR A 496 -13.83 10.97 -13.05
N ILE A 497 -14.34 10.85 -11.82
CA ILE A 497 -15.79 10.75 -11.57
C ILE A 497 -16.48 12.02 -12.07
N LYS A 498 -15.93 13.20 -11.76
CA LYS A 498 -16.48 14.51 -12.20
C LYS A 498 -16.67 14.58 -13.71
N GLN A 499 -15.66 14.16 -14.48
CA GLN A 499 -15.70 14.20 -15.95
C GLN A 499 -16.79 13.30 -16.55
N ARG A 500 -17.19 12.23 -15.85
CA ARG A 500 -18.14 11.23 -16.35
C ARG A 500 -19.57 11.42 -15.84
N ILE A 501 -19.84 12.46 -15.06
CA ILE A 501 -21.21 12.86 -14.69
C ILE A 501 -21.84 13.53 -15.91
N GLY A 502 -22.67 12.78 -16.64
CA GLY A 502 -23.48 13.35 -17.73
C GLY A 502 -24.50 14.33 -17.16
N VAL A 503 -24.35 15.63 -17.41
CA VAL A 503 -25.36 16.64 -17.09
C VAL A 503 -26.55 16.42 -18.04
N LYS A 504 -27.52 15.61 -17.61
CA LYS A 504 -28.83 15.60 -18.25
C LYS A 504 -29.57 16.88 -17.85
N THR A 505 -30.33 17.48 -18.75
CA THR A 505 -31.28 18.55 -18.43
C THR A 505 -32.33 18.02 -17.46
N VAL A 506 -32.14 18.26 -16.16
CA VAL A 506 -33.07 17.88 -15.07
C VAL A 506 -33.35 19.11 -14.21
N SER A 507 -34.44 19.09 -13.45
CA SER A 507 -34.75 20.15 -12.49
C SER A 507 -33.65 20.32 -11.43
N LEU A 508 -33.45 21.54 -10.95
CA LEU A 508 -32.40 21.92 -9.98
C LEU A 508 -32.36 21.00 -8.74
N ALA A 509 -33.53 20.67 -8.17
CA ALA A 509 -33.63 19.78 -7.01
C ALA A 509 -33.22 18.32 -7.31
N SER A 510 -33.56 17.81 -8.50
CA SER A 510 -33.14 16.48 -8.94
C SER A 510 -31.64 16.44 -9.26
N LEU A 511 -31.09 17.57 -9.71
CA LEU A 511 -29.67 17.74 -10.00
C LEU A 511 -28.82 17.72 -8.73
N GLU A 512 -29.27 18.38 -7.65
CA GLU A 512 -28.58 18.38 -6.36
C GLU A 512 -28.56 16.99 -5.72
N THR A 513 -29.68 16.27 -5.74
CA THR A 513 -29.75 14.89 -5.21
C THR A 513 -28.90 13.93 -6.05
N SER A 514 -28.99 14.03 -7.38
CA SER A 514 -28.19 13.21 -8.30
C SER A 514 -26.70 13.49 -8.14
N PHE A 515 -26.30 14.75 -8.06
CA PHE A 515 -24.90 15.16 -7.88
C PHE A 515 -24.36 14.72 -6.51
N SER A 516 -25.17 14.83 -5.47
CA SER A 516 -24.82 14.33 -4.14
C SER A 516 -24.59 12.82 -4.14
N ALA A 517 -25.48 12.06 -4.77
CA ALA A 517 -25.43 10.59 -4.81
C ALA A 517 -24.42 10.01 -5.82
N SER A 518 -23.98 10.78 -6.81
CA SER A 518 -23.05 10.32 -7.85
C SER A 518 -21.64 10.89 -7.73
N TYR A 519 -21.45 11.96 -6.93
CA TYR A 519 -20.17 12.65 -6.81
C TYR A 519 -19.79 12.99 -5.38
N LEU A 520 -20.62 13.80 -4.70
CA LEU A 520 -20.24 14.36 -3.39
C LEU A 520 -20.08 13.28 -2.32
N LYS A 521 -20.81 12.15 -2.43
CA LYS A 521 -20.67 11.01 -1.51
C LYS A 521 -19.26 10.42 -1.46
N PHE A 522 -18.43 10.64 -2.47
CA PHE A 522 -17.07 10.10 -2.54
C PHE A 522 -16.02 11.06 -1.95
N TRP A 523 -16.39 12.26 -1.51
CA TRP A 523 -15.42 13.20 -0.96
C TRP A 523 -15.03 12.82 0.47
N PRO A 524 -13.73 12.66 0.78
CA PRO A 524 -13.30 12.32 2.13
C PRO A 524 -13.45 13.53 3.07
N VAL A 525 -13.85 13.27 4.31
CA VAL A 525 -14.12 14.29 5.33
C VAL A 525 -13.45 13.90 6.63
N VAL A 526 -12.73 14.83 7.25
CA VAL A 526 -12.27 14.68 8.64
C VAL A 526 -13.47 14.75 9.56
N SER A 527 -13.75 13.66 10.27
CA SER A 527 -14.89 13.53 11.18
C SER A 527 -14.55 12.55 12.30
N THR A 528 -15.38 12.51 13.35
CA THR A 528 -15.22 11.56 14.46
C THR A 528 -15.40 10.10 14.06
N ASP A 529 -16.05 9.83 12.92
CA ASP A 529 -16.24 8.49 12.36
C ASP A 529 -15.03 7.98 11.57
N VAL A 530 -14.08 8.86 11.25
CA VAL A 530 -12.85 8.52 10.52
C VAL A 530 -11.72 8.31 11.52
N SER A 531 -10.97 7.22 11.34
CA SER A 531 -9.80 6.94 12.17
C SER A 531 -8.72 8.02 11.95
N THR A 532 -8.15 8.53 13.04
CA THR A 532 -7.22 9.68 13.04
C THR A 532 -6.00 9.47 12.15
N GLU A 533 -5.58 8.22 11.96
CA GLU A 533 -4.46 7.83 11.10
C GLU A 533 -4.68 8.19 9.62
N TRP A 534 -5.94 8.41 9.19
CA TRP A 534 -6.27 8.81 7.82
C TRP A 534 -6.45 10.32 7.66
N HIS A 535 -6.47 11.10 8.74
CA HIS A 535 -6.73 12.54 8.65
C HIS A 535 -5.69 13.25 7.79
N GLU A 536 -4.40 12.96 7.96
CA GLU A 536 -3.36 13.60 7.15
C GLU A 536 -3.47 13.24 5.66
N MET A 537 -3.82 11.99 5.35
CA MET A 537 -4.12 11.59 3.96
C MET A 537 -5.28 12.41 3.39
N ILE A 538 -6.37 12.61 4.16
CA ILE A 538 -7.49 13.44 3.72
C ILE A 538 -7.03 14.87 3.43
N HIS A 539 -6.23 15.47 4.32
CA HIS A 539 -5.68 16.80 4.10
C HIS A 539 -4.86 16.86 2.81
N GLU A 540 -4.02 15.85 2.56
CA GLU A 540 -3.21 15.74 1.36
C GLU A 540 -4.05 15.53 0.08
N VAL A 541 -5.22 14.88 0.15
CA VAL A 541 -6.18 14.84 -0.98
C VAL A 541 -6.59 16.25 -1.36
N TYR A 542 -6.95 17.09 -0.39
CA TYR A 542 -7.32 18.48 -0.66
C TYR A 542 -6.14 19.33 -1.14
N ARG A 543 -4.92 19.09 -0.64
CA ARG A 543 -3.69 19.73 -1.17
C ARG A 543 -3.45 19.32 -2.63
N SER A 544 -3.55 18.03 -2.94
CA SER A 544 -3.43 17.49 -4.30
C SER A 544 -4.50 18.04 -5.26
N ILE A 545 -5.73 18.26 -4.79
CA ILE A 545 -6.79 18.92 -5.58
C ILE A 545 -6.45 20.39 -5.80
N LYS A 546 -5.98 21.10 -4.77
CA LYS A 546 -5.58 22.51 -4.83
C LYS A 546 -4.49 22.74 -5.88
N GLU A 547 -3.44 21.91 -5.85
CA GLU A 547 -2.32 21.96 -6.81
C GLU A 547 -2.75 21.77 -8.27
N LYS A 548 -3.95 21.23 -8.54
CA LYS A 548 -4.46 20.98 -9.89
C LYS A 548 -5.49 22.02 -10.39
N HIS A 549 -5.94 22.95 -9.54
CA HIS A 549 -7.12 23.78 -9.85
C HIS A 549 -6.92 25.31 -9.71
N ASN A 550 -5.80 25.81 -9.17
CA ASN A 550 -5.62 27.23 -8.86
C ASN A 550 -4.58 27.98 -9.73
N ASP A 551 -4.06 27.34 -10.77
CA ASP A 551 -2.80 27.68 -11.45
C ASP A 551 -2.66 29.11 -12.00
N ILE A 552 -3.75 29.85 -12.19
CA ILE A 552 -3.71 31.22 -12.75
C ILE A 552 -3.70 32.26 -11.64
N LEU A 553 -4.66 32.22 -10.71
CA LEU A 553 -4.76 33.21 -9.63
C LEU A 553 -3.66 33.01 -8.58
N GLU A 554 -3.20 31.78 -8.33
CA GLU A 554 -2.02 31.53 -7.49
C GLU A 554 -0.72 31.95 -8.18
N ALA A 555 -0.61 31.79 -9.51
CA ALA A 555 0.52 32.34 -10.26
C ALA A 555 0.57 33.87 -10.25
N LEU A 556 -0.57 34.52 -9.98
CA LEU A 556 -0.69 35.96 -9.72
C LEU A 556 -0.52 36.31 -8.23
N GLU A 557 -0.13 35.34 -7.39
CA GLU A 557 0.10 35.44 -5.94
C GLU A 557 -1.15 35.73 -5.10
N MET A 558 -2.34 35.40 -5.63
CA MET A 558 -3.58 35.49 -4.85
C MET A 558 -3.65 34.34 -3.84
N LYS A 559 -3.80 34.66 -2.55
CA LYS A 559 -3.95 33.67 -1.47
C LYS A 559 -5.37 33.08 -1.48
N LEU A 560 -5.55 31.94 -2.15
CA LEU A 560 -6.85 31.28 -2.33
C LEU A 560 -7.10 30.14 -1.35
N VAL A 561 -8.37 29.99 -0.94
CA VAL A 561 -8.89 28.86 -0.15
C VAL A 561 -10.04 28.20 -0.92
N PRO A 562 -10.05 26.87 -1.14
CA PRO A 562 -11.09 26.19 -1.94
C PRO A 562 -12.50 26.30 -1.33
N SER A 563 -13.52 26.51 -2.16
CA SER A 563 -14.92 26.54 -1.69
C SER A 563 -15.50 25.12 -1.58
N THR A 564 -16.00 24.74 -0.39
CA THR A 564 -16.70 23.47 -0.13
C THR A 564 -17.89 23.68 0.82
N ASN A 565 -18.82 22.73 0.88
CA ASN A 565 -19.97 22.79 1.81
C ASN A 565 -19.57 22.76 3.31
N GLN A 566 -18.29 22.49 3.63
CA GLN A 566 -17.74 22.61 4.99
C GLN A 566 -17.02 23.94 5.24
N MET A 567 -16.82 24.77 4.21
CA MET A 567 -16.14 26.06 4.35
C MET A 567 -16.89 27.03 5.26
N ASP A 568 -18.20 26.89 5.44
CA ASP A 568 -18.94 27.67 6.44
C ASP A 568 -18.40 27.48 7.86
N LYS A 569 -17.87 26.29 8.19
CA LYS A 569 -17.26 26.01 9.51
C LYS A 569 -15.85 26.59 9.60
N ILE A 570 -15.02 26.40 8.57
CA ILE A 570 -13.63 26.89 8.49
C ILE A 570 -13.60 28.43 8.44
N TRP A 571 -14.48 29.03 7.65
CA TRP A 571 -14.69 30.47 7.55
C TRP A 571 -15.06 31.09 8.91
N LYS A 572 -15.98 30.46 9.65
CA LYS A 572 -16.35 30.88 11.01
C LYS A 572 -15.16 30.79 11.97
N SER A 573 -14.32 29.75 11.87
CA SER A 573 -13.12 29.59 12.68
C SER A 573 -12.06 30.68 12.41
N PHE A 574 -11.79 31.04 11.15
CA PHE A 574 -10.89 32.14 10.81
C PHE A 574 -11.40 33.49 11.32
N LYS A 575 -12.70 33.78 11.17
CA LYS A 575 -13.31 35.01 11.72
C LYS A 575 -13.23 35.08 13.24
N SER A 576 -13.47 33.98 13.95
CA SER A 576 -13.36 33.95 15.42
C SER A 576 -11.94 34.15 15.93
N ALA A 577 -10.92 33.87 15.11
CA ALA A 577 -9.51 34.11 15.41
C ALA A 577 -9.04 35.53 15.03
N GLY A 578 -9.95 36.42 14.60
CA GLY A 578 -9.63 37.79 14.20
C GLY A 578 -9.01 37.93 12.80
N VAL A 579 -9.03 36.86 11.98
CA VAL A 579 -8.48 36.88 10.62
C VAL A 579 -9.53 37.41 9.64
N GLU A 580 -9.17 38.41 8.84
CA GLU A 580 -10.03 38.93 7.77
C GLU A 580 -10.04 37.95 6.58
N VAL A 581 -11.20 37.33 6.33
CA VAL A 581 -11.43 36.40 5.21
C VAL A 581 -12.51 36.97 4.27
N LYS A 582 -12.27 36.90 2.95
CA LYS A 582 -13.16 37.40 1.87
C LYS A 582 -13.49 36.29 0.88
N ASN A 583 -14.70 36.30 0.34
CA ASN A 583 -15.11 35.38 -0.71
C ASN A 583 -14.53 35.83 -2.06
N VAL A 584 -14.07 34.87 -2.87
CA VAL A 584 -13.58 35.15 -4.23
C VAL A 584 -14.79 35.39 -5.14
N SER A 585 -15.11 36.65 -5.36
CA SER A 585 -16.16 37.11 -6.28
C SER A 585 -15.56 37.79 -7.51
N PRO A 586 -16.31 37.95 -8.62
CA PRO A 586 -15.86 38.72 -9.78
C PRO A 586 -15.38 40.14 -9.40
N ALA A 587 -16.10 40.83 -8.50
CA ALA A 587 -15.68 42.13 -7.98
C ALA A 587 -14.35 42.06 -7.21
N ALA A 588 -14.17 41.07 -6.33
CA ALA A 588 -12.93 40.91 -5.57
C ALA A 588 -11.72 40.62 -6.46
N VAL A 589 -11.90 39.83 -7.54
CA VAL A 589 -10.84 39.57 -8.52
C VAL A 589 -10.52 40.81 -9.35
N ARG A 590 -11.53 41.60 -9.77
CA ARG A 590 -11.27 42.89 -10.46
C ARG A 590 -10.46 43.85 -9.59
N THR A 591 -10.84 44.04 -8.33
CA THR A 591 -10.11 44.89 -7.39
C THR A 591 -8.70 44.37 -7.13
N PHE A 592 -8.52 43.05 -7.03
CA PHE A 592 -7.19 42.46 -6.87
C PHE A 592 -6.29 42.72 -8.08
N LEU A 593 -6.79 42.49 -9.30
CA LEU A 593 -6.03 42.73 -10.53
C LEU A 593 -5.68 44.21 -10.72
N GLN A 594 -6.58 45.12 -10.37
CA GLN A 594 -6.32 46.58 -10.40
C GLN A 594 -5.21 47.01 -9.43
N ALA A 595 -5.05 46.32 -8.31
CA ALA A 595 -4.07 46.67 -7.28
C ALA A 595 -2.73 45.92 -7.42
N LYS A 596 -2.64 44.91 -8.28
CA LYS A 596 -1.48 44.03 -8.42
C LYS A 596 -0.65 44.43 -9.65
N PRO A 597 0.63 44.80 -9.48
CA PRO A 597 1.56 44.90 -10.62
C PRO A 597 1.61 43.56 -11.35
N LEU A 598 1.34 43.58 -12.65
CA LEU A 598 1.25 42.38 -13.48
C LEU A 598 2.51 42.13 -14.31
N ASN A 599 3.51 43.01 -14.25
CA ASN A 599 4.81 42.79 -14.85
C ASN A 599 5.48 41.57 -14.23
N ASP A 600 6.17 40.76 -15.05
CA ASP A 600 7.08 39.75 -14.53
C ASP A 600 8.38 40.47 -14.11
N PRO A 601 8.70 40.54 -12.79
CA PRO A 601 9.87 41.29 -12.32
C PRO A 601 11.20 40.67 -12.78
N THR A 602 11.18 39.45 -13.32
CA THR A 602 12.37 38.84 -13.95
C THR A 602 12.62 39.34 -15.37
N LYS A 603 11.65 40.04 -15.97
CA LYS A 603 11.68 40.49 -17.36
C LYS A 603 11.63 42.00 -17.51
N THR A 604 10.82 42.68 -16.71
CA THR A 604 10.65 44.13 -16.79
C THR A 604 10.16 44.73 -15.47
N ASP A 605 10.63 45.93 -15.16
CA ASP A 605 10.16 46.77 -14.06
C ASP A 605 9.11 47.79 -14.52
N GLU A 606 8.81 47.84 -15.83
CA GLU A 606 7.80 48.75 -16.38
C GLU A 606 6.38 48.27 -16.06
N ASP A 607 5.46 49.21 -15.85
CA ASP A 607 4.04 48.93 -15.69
C ASP A 607 3.36 48.69 -17.05
N LEU A 608 2.10 48.22 -17.02
CA LEU A 608 1.29 48.10 -18.24
C LEU A 608 1.19 49.45 -18.96
N PRO A 609 1.25 49.46 -20.31
CA PRO A 609 1.07 48.31 -21.20
C PRO A 609 2.34 47.49 -21.50
N LEU A 610 2.23 46.16 -21.52
CA LEU A 610 3.37 45.24 -21.74
C LEU A 610 3.03 44.11 -22.71
N PRO A 611 4.01 43.55 -23.45
CA PRO A 611 3.82 42.30 -24.18
C PRO A 611 3.26 41.23 -23.26
N LEU A 612 2.24 40.48 -23.69
CA LEU A 612 1.53 39.51 -22.86
C LEU A 612 2.47 38.47 -22.23
N THR A 613 3.52 38.09 -22.96
CA THR A 613 4.57 37.16 -22.49
C THR A 613 5.37 37.67 -21.32
N ASP A 614 5.44 39.00 -21.13
CA ASP A 614 6.23 39.67 -20.10
C ASP A 614 5.38 40.06 -18.89
N THR A 615 4.14 39.60 -18.88
CA THR A 615 3.22 39.71 -17.75
C THR A 615 3.09 38.38 -17.01
N LEU A 616 2.66 38.43 -15.76
CA LEU A 616 2.32 37.25 -14.96
C LEU A 616 1.10 36.46 -15.53
N ILE A 617 0.33 37.06 -16.45
CA ILE A 617 -0.77 36.40 -17.17
C ILE A 617 -0.23 35.48 -18.28
N ARG A 618 0.90 35.82 -18.91
CA ARG A 618 1.71 35.02 -19.85
C ARG A 618 1.11 34.66 -21.21
N ASP A 619 -0.17 34.30 -21.28
CA ASP A 619 -0.79 33.78 -22.51
C ASP A 619 -2.26 34.18 -22.69
N LYS A 620 -2.73 34.11 -23.95
CA LYS A 620 -4.09 34.54 -24.35
C LYS A 620 -5.18 33.73 -23.66
N ARG A 621 -4.94 32.44 -23.39
CA ARG A 621 -5.92 31.56 -22.74
C ARG A 621 -6.16 32.01 -21.30
N ARG A 622 -5.09 32.28 -20.55
CA ARG A 622 -5.16 32.79 -19.16
C ARG A 622 -5.86 34.15 -19.10
N CYS A 623 -5.54 35.05 -20.02
CA CYS A 623 -6.19 36.36 -20.14
C CYS A 623 -7.71 36.22 -20.37
N SER A 624 -8.10 35.41 -21.35
CA SER A 624 -9.53 35.14 -21.66
C SER A 624 -10.27 34.49 -20.48
N GLN A 625 -9.63 33.55 -19.77
CA GLN A 625 -10.23 32.88 -18.61
C GLN A 625 -10.48 33.84 -17.43
N LEU A 626 -9.54 34.74 -17.13
CA LEU A 626 -9.70 35.78 -16.11
C LEU A 626 -10.80 36.77 -16.49
N LEU A 627 -10.81 37.23 -17.74
CA LEU A 627 -11.86 38.12 -18.25
C LEU A 627 -13.24 37.46 -18.16
N SER A 628 -13.34 36.19 -18.56
CA SER A 628 -14.57 35.42 -18.41
C SER A 628 -15.04 35.32 -16.97
N PHE A 629 -14.13 35.20 -16.00
CA PHE A 629 -14.49 35.14 -14.59
C PHE A 629 -14.99 36.51 -14.09
N CYS A 630 -14.26 37.58 -14.43
CA CYS A 630 -14.62 38.96 -14.06
C CYS A 630 -15.98 39.40 -14.65
N LEU A 631 -16.41 38.82 -15.77
CA LEU A 631 -17.68 39.12 -16.43
C LEU A 631 -18.86 38.20 -16.00
N LYS A 632 -18.64 37.21 -15.13
CA LYS A 632 -19.70 36.31 -14.61
C LYS A 632 -20.44 36.87 -13.39
N ASP A 633 -20.51 38.19 -13.26
CA ASP A 633 -21.12 38.84 -12.11
C ASP A 633 -22.67 38.70 -12.14
N PRO A 634 -23.31 38.02 -11.17
CA PRO A 634 -24.77 37.88 -11.16
C PRO A 634 -25.52 39.21 -10.99
N ASP A 635 -24.84 40.27 -10.56
CA ASP A 635 -25.42 41.62 -10.49
C ASP A 635 -25.28 42.42 -11.81
N LEU A 636 -24.59 41.91 -12.85
CA LEU A 636 -24.53 42.55 -14.19
C LEU A 636 -25.91 42.72 -14.83
N GLU A 637 -26.83 41.77 -14.61
CA GLU A 637 -28.23 41.86 -15.07
C GLU A 637 -29.01 42.99 -14.37
N LYS A 638 -28.64 43.32 -13.12
CA LYS A 638 -29.25 44.39 -12.32
C LYS A 638 -28.57 45.74 -12.50
N MET A 639 -27.29 45.75 -12.89
CA MET A 639 -26.46 46.94 -13.11
C MET A 639 -26.28 47.29 -14.59
N LYS A 640 -27.38 47.33 -15.37
CA LYS A 640 -27.37 47.71 -16.81
C LYS A 640 -26.85 49.13 -17.12
N HIS A 641 -26.36 49.88 -16.12
CA HIS A 641 -25.94 51.28 -16.25
C HIS A 641 -24.64 51.62 -15.49
N ASN A 642 -23.74 50.67 -15.24
CA ASN A 642 -22.39 51.02 -14.74
C ASN A 642 -21.34 50.90 -15.87
N PRO A 643 -21.15 51.95 -16.70
CA PRO A 643 -20.25 51.91 -17.84
C PRO A 643 -18.78 51.71 -17.46
N ASN A 644 -18.40 52.04 -16.23
CA ASN A 644 -17.02 52.03 -15.76
C ASN A 644 -16.65 50.71 -15.04
N LEU A 645 -17.43 49.65 -15.20
CA LEU A 645 -17.24 48.38 -14.46
C LEU A 645 -15.87 47.74 -14.71
N LEU A 646 -15.35 47.91 -15.93
CA LEU A 646 -14.06 47.37 -16.34
C LEU A 646 -12.93 48.39 -16.26
N ASP A 647 -13.22 49.67 -15.99
CA ASP A 647 -12.18 50.70 -15.94
C ASP A 647 -11.09 50.32 -14.92
N GLY A 648 -9.84 50.44 -15.32
CA GLY A 648 -8.70 50.05 -14.50
C GLY A 648 -8.37 48.55 -14.52
N VAL A 649 -9.25 47.68 -15.04
CA VAL A 649 -8.98 46.23 -15.08
C VAL A 649 -7.95 45.90 -16.17
N PRO A 650 -6.82 45.26 -15.83
CA PRO A 650 -5.72 45.00 -16.75
C PRO A 650 -5.90 43.70 -17.56
N LEU A 651 -7.01 43.58 -18.28
CA LEU A 651 -7.35 42.38 -19.06
C LEU A 651 -7.68 42.71 -20.53
N LEU A 652 -7.33 43.91 -21.00
CA LEU A 652 -7.54 44.33 -22.37
C LEU A 652 -6.33 43.95 -23.21
N LEU A 653 -6.40 42.78 -23.88
CA LEU A 653 -5.39 42.39 -24.84
C LEU A 653 -5.69 43.03 -26.20
N THR A 654 -4.71 43.72 -26.80
CA THR A 654 -4.81 44.28 -28.15
C THR A 654 -4.16 43.36 -29.20
N THR A 655 -4.46 43.58 -30.48
CA THR A 655 -4.01 42.69 -31.58
C THR A 655 -2.50 42.71 -31.84
N ASP A 656 -1.78 43.66 -31.25
CA ASP A 656 -0.32 43.72 -31.15
C ASP A 656 0.25 42.81 -30.04
N GLU A 657 -0.59 42.00 -29.39
CA GLU A 657 -0.27 41.11 -28.27
C GLU A 657 0.21 41.82 -27.00
N VAL A 658 -0.16 43.09 -26.85
CA VAL A 658 0.15 43.90 -25.66
C VAL A 658 -1.06 43.90 -24.71
N LEU A 659 -0.82 43.54 -23.45
CA LEU A 659 -1.81 43.62 -22.39
C LEU A 659 -1.94 45.07 -21.90
N ARG A 660 -3.18 45.56 -21.83
CA ARG A 660 -3.53 46.93 -21.46
C ARG A 660 -4.62 46.93 -20.40
N VAL A 661 -4.87 48.13 -19.88
CA VAL A 661 -5.96 48.43 -18.97
C VAL A 661 -7.18 48.87 -19.77
N PHE A 662 -8.36 48.40 -19.38
CA PHE A 662 -9.62 48.92 -19.88
C PHE A 662 -9.82 50.37 -19.39
N ASP A 663 -10.12 51.29 -20.31
CA ASP A 663 -10.29 52.72 -20.03
C ASP A 663 -11.41 53.31 -20.88
N SER A 664 -12.51 53.70 -20.23
CA SER A 664 -13.66 54.31 -20.88
C SER A 664 -13.37 55.68 -21.53
N ALA A 665 -12.32 56.38 -21.10
CA ALA A 665 -11.89 57.63 -21.74
C ALA A 665 -11.12 57.37 -23.05
N SER A 666 -10.59 56.16 -23.24
CA SER A 666 -9.79 55.75 -24.39
C SER A 666 -10.18 54.35 -24.90
N PRO A 667 -11.44 54.16 -25.35
CA PRO A 667 -11.95 52.85 -25.71
C PRO A 667 -11.27 52.31 -26.96
N LYS A 668 -10.97 51.01 -26.95
CA LYS A 668 -10.42 50.28 -28.11
C LYS A 668 -11.53 49.73 -29.00
N LEU A 669 -11.21 49.53 -30.27
CA LEU A 669 -12.13 48.97 -31.26
C LEU A 669 -12.14 47.44 -31.17
N ILE A 670 -13.26 46.81 -31.51
CA ILE A 670 -13.32 45.35 -31.67
C ILE A 670 -14.05 45.02 -32.96
N SER A 671 -13.45 44.14 -33.77
CA SER A 671 -14.01 43.69 -35.05
C SER A 671 -13.50 42.30 -35.41
N SER A 672 -14.35 41.48 -36.04
CA SER A 672 -13.91 40.21 -36.64
C SER A 672 -13.00 40.42 -37.86
N HIS A 673 -12.89 41.67 -38.34
CA HIS A 673 -12.10 42.05 -39.51
C HIS A 673 -10.88 42.90 -39.12
N GLU A 674 -10.41 42.82 -37.88
CA GLU A 674 -9.24 43.56 -37.36
C GLU A 674 -7.98 43.42 -38.23
N ASN A 675 -7.82 42.29 -38.92
CA ASN A 675 -6.72 42.04 -39.86
C ASN A 675 -6.68 43.00 -41.06
N LEU A 676 -7.76 43.71 -41.36
CA LEU A 676 -7.81 44.74 -42.40
C LEU A 676 -7.11 46.05 -41.98
N PHE A 677 -6.81 46.22 -40.69
CA PHE A 677 -6.24 47.45 -40.10
C PHE A 677 -4.86 47.18 -39.50
N SER A 678 -3.95 46.62 -40.30
CA SER A 678 -2.62 46.16 -39.85
C SER A 678 -1.75 47.21 -39.19
N ASP A 679 -1.96 48.49 -39.49
CA ASP A 679 -1.18 49.62 -38.98
C ASP A 679 -1.75 50.21 -37.67
N TYR A 680 -2.90 49.71 -37.22
CA TYR A 680 -3.62 50.22 -36.03
C TYR A 680 -3.85 49.13 -34.99
N LYS A 681 -2.96 48.13 -34.92
CA LYS A 681 -3.14 46.94 -34.06
C LYS A 681 -3.34 47.25 -32.58
N ASP A 682 -2.70 48.30 -32.09
CA ASP A 682 -2.81 48.83 -30.72
C ASP A 682 -4.17 49.48 -30.44
N ASN A 683 -4.95 49.78 -31.48
CA ASN A 683 -6.31 50.33 -31.39
C ASN A 683 -7.40 49.27 -31.43
N PHE A 684 -7.07 48.02 -31.76
CA PHE A 684 -8.03 46.91 -31.79
C PHE A 684 -7.78 45.93 -30.63
N ALA A 685 -8.84 45.61 -29.89
CA ALA A 685 -8.87 44.53 -28.90
C ALA A 685 -8.87 43.18 -29.62
N ASP A 686 -8.03 42.24 -29.17
CA ASP A 686 -7.88 40.91 -29.76
C ASP A 686 -9.23 40.19 -29.80
N TYR A 687 -9.73 39.96 -31.01
CA TYR A 687 -11.07 39.39 -31.22
C TYR A 687 -11.21 38.00 -30.59
N GLU A 688 -10.18 37.15 -30.69
CA GLU A 688 -10.22 35.77 -30.21
C GLU A 688 -10.34 35.66 -28.69
N THR A 689 -9.66 36.55 -27.95
CA THR A 689 -9.73 36.63 -26.49
C THR A 689 -11.10 37.12 -26.01
N ASN A 690 -11.77 37.95 -26.81
CA ASN A 690 -13.02 38.63 -26.46
C ASN A 690 -14.29 38.01 -27.08
N LYS A 691 -14.19 37.10 -28.07
CA LYS A 691 -15.33 36.61 -28.87
C LYS A 691 -16.46 36.00 -28.05
N SER A 692 -16.13 35.29 -26.97
CA SER A 692 -17.09 34.69 -26.04
C SER A 692 -17.84 35.71 -25.18
N HIS A 693 -17.36 36.95 -25.15
CA HIS A 693 -17.83 38.02 -24.28
C HIS A 693 -18.45 39.20 -25.03
N ILE A 694 -18.39 39.21 -26.37
CA ILE A 694 -18.93 40.29 -27.22
C ILE A 694 -20.33 40.73 -26.82
N LYS A 695 -21.24 39.79 -26.49
CA LYS A 695 -22.62 40.15 -26.09
C LYS A 695 -22.67 40.99 -24.82
N ILE A 696 -21.82 40.69 -23.83
CA ILE A 696 -21.73 41.41 -22.56
C ILE A 696 -20.94 42.71 -22.75
N LEU A 697 -19.83 42.66 -23.48
CA LEU A 697 -19.02 43.84 -23.78
C LEU A 697 -19.78 44.89 -24.60
N LYS A 698 -20.72 44.47 -25.47
CA LYS A 698 -21.66 45.38 -26.17
C LYS A 698 -22.57 46.17 -25.23
N THR A 699 -22.83 45.67 -24.02
CA THR A 699 -23.61 46.41 -23.03
C THR A 699 -22.77 47.43 -22.25
N LEU A 700 -21.45 47.47 -22.49
CA LEU A 700 -20.46 48.35 -21.88
C LEU A 700 -19.78 49.21 -22.97
N GLU A 701 -20.59 49.90 -23.80
CA GLU A 701 -20.13 50.61 -25.01
C GLU A 701 -19.04 51.67 -24.76
N ASP A 702 -18.92 52.14 -23.52
CA ASP A 702 -17.93 53.15 -23.15
C ASP A 702 -16.51 52.58 -23.08
N VAL A 703 -16.31 51.26 -22.96
CA VAL A 703 -14.98 50.63 -22.79
C VAL A 703 -14.46 49.95 -24.08
N LEU A 704 -15.36 49.47 -24.94
CA LEU A 704 -15.03 48.93 -26.27
C LEU A 704 -16.01 49.43 -27.33
N LYS A 705 -15.48 49.96 -28.43
CA LYS A 705 -16.26 50.43 -29.57
C LYS A 705 -16.38 49.33 -30.63
N PHE A 706 -17.60 48.96 -30.97
CA PHE A 706 -17.85 47.90 -31.95
C PHE A 706 -17.81 48.47 -33.37
N PHE A 707 -16.85 48.00 -34.16
CA PHE A 707 -16.74 48.33 -35.58
C PHE A 707 -17.31 47.17 -36.38
N SER A 708 -18.55 47.35 -36.89
CA SER A 708 -19.29 46.34 -37.64
C SER A 708 -18.77 46.16 -39.06
#